data_AF-A0A8S4H2G8-F1
#
_entry.id   AF-A0A8S4H2G8-F1
#
_cell.length_a   1.000
_cell.length_b   1.000
_cell.length_c   1.000
_cell.angle_alpha   90.00
_cell.angle_beta   90.00
_cell.angle_gamma   90.00
#
_symmetry.space_group_name_H-M   'P 1'
#
loop_
_entity.id
_entity.type
_entity.pdbx_description
1 polymer ?
#
loop_
_entity_poly.entity_id
_entity_poly.type
_entity_poly.pdbx_seq_one_letter_code
_entity_poly.pdbx_strand_id
1 'polypeptide(L)'
;MAAEPVRASYSLHCSMPCLRATDDGVDSFLPPFANAENKALDRQIKSLERELESGGLDLEESGDRIKIMGEHLKNVRNEIQYTQSRLEAKKKELSTEEHLKAMLQRECGRLRSDIEKLEVERDQAADRAARVQVQIEAGNERMEQFKMKMNWNQEELESWALASRQKEEDVEALARYGRTDDGRMKDLAIALEKVAREATKAQQDLEDEVTETQAAQIQLDKTAEDFKALHMERLELVRQWEEALEEVKRRDEAIQAASEKFAARKAALREVRARLAEQERFLEAERANNRELEQQVAVADREVAGQREGYAREQARAAEAADALAIATNTLSRIRGDLQKQRANNDNIRDDLSRKERRLERVREKYAAEADRLEGELAQLDSLEKKAAQLEEMSVVEAGKLKSAMKEAAQLKETVFRRSEVLFDLRRKERELVAEISGGQGQLKNMDAKIRGLEAQVVKQEELIYNADFQIQVIERKVARAQGERTDEEKRALNARIEELTQELEGVNAEHSMLLSQVKRAEEDLYRAKRRHMGLREESDRLENTVAALNLEVDETTRGVKAAVRDKEERMVGHDVMRLEAKRLAELLSSRADEVFSLENKRAQMQLSLEERRQEVDVHMEALKAELRLSSEDNHRLVLELKEREQALTRLEAKFGVLSRKGKPTDEEGEQVSQAYFVIKAAQEREELQREGDELDAKIQKAEKEVRALETTLERLNGTNNNFRASLRTAEAEQVAAEQSELRERLDRAYDRVKIKRGAEKELRRDMAQVQEHLEQLTREEQRTSDAITQMGRQKVETDALIRDQEEKSARAQRRLEALRRDLRARAGTGAEEATPQEMDVELADMRDLNRAVLQELRSLAQANPGAGISEQLEVAGLRAAGPGSRGGRPASSTSAATRGTTPGQSSRGPSRAAVVNIGM
;
A
#
# COMPACT_ATOMS: atom_id res chain seq x y z
N MET A 1 64.97 16.68 -17.75
CA MET A 1 64.46 15.32 -18.05
C MET A 1 63.04 15.53 -18.59
N ALA A 2 62.76 15.57 -19.90
CA ALA A 2 63.30 14.85 -21.07
C ALA A 2 62.67 13.46 -21.27
N ALA A 3 61.63 13.42 -22.11
CA ALA A 3 61.19 12.31 -22.95
C ALA A 3 60.30 12.90 -24.06
N GLU A 4 60.28 12.29 -25.25
CA GLU A 4 59.52 12.74 -26.43
C GLU A 4 58.16 12.02 -26.54
N PRO A 5 57.36 12.26 -27.59
CA PRO A 5 57.48 11.29 -28.70
C PRO A 5 57.46 11.88 -30.13
N VAL A 6 58.47 11.47 -30.89
CA VAL A 6 58.51 11.12 -32.33
C VAL A 6 57.26 11.40 -33.18
N ARG A 7 57.44 12.18 -34.26
CA ARG A 7 56.56 12.16 -35.45
C ARG A 7 56.86 10.93 -36.33
N ALA A 8 55.82 10.35 -36.94
CA ALA A 8 55.95 9.56 -38.16
C ALA A 8 55.07 10.16 -39.25
N SER A 9 55.62 10.41 -40.43
CA SER A 9 54.94 11.07 -41.55
C SER A 9 55.00 10.21 -42.80
N TYR A 10 53.87 10.07 -43.50
CA TYR A 10 53.85 9.60 -44.88
C TYR A 10 53.10 10.59 -45.76
N SER A 11 53.81 11.09 -46.77
CA SER A 11 53.28 11.95 -47.83
C SER A 11 53.13 11.15 -49.12
N LEU A 12 52.04 11.37 -49.85
CA LEU A 12 51.96 11.02 -51.27
C LEU A 12 51.45 12.23 -52.06
N HIS A 13 52.28 12.71 -52.98
CA HIS A 13 51.84 13.64 -54.02
C HIS A 13 51.00 12.90 -55.06
N CYS A 14 50.00 13.57 -55.61
CA CYS A 14 49.69 13.46 -57.03
C CYS A 14 49.22 14.83 -57.55
N SER A 15 49.49 15.14 -58.82
CA SER A 15 49.43 16.50 -59.34
C SER A 15 48.84 16.55 -60.75
N MET A 16 47.84 17.43 -60.96
CA MET A 16 47.40 17.98 -62.25
C MET A 16 46.94 16.97 -63.34
N PRO A 17 45.89 17.28 -64.15
CA PRO A 17 45.79 18.56 -64.85
C PRO A 17 44.40 19.22 -64.88
N CYS A 18 44.39 20.55 -64.92
CA CYS A 18 43.23 21.31 -65.36
C CYS A 18 43.02 21.13 -66.88
N LEU A 19 41.91 20.53 -67.28
CA LEU A 19 41.44 20.53 -68.66
C LEU A 19 40.32 21.57 -68.84
N ARG A 20 40.58 22.57 -69.69
CA ARG A 20 39.52 23.42 -70.25
C ARG A 20 38.76 22.60 -71.31
N ALA A 21 37.45 22.48 -71.14
CA ALA A 21 36.50 22.20 -72.21
C ALA A 21 35.52 23.38 -72.30
N THR A 22 35.14 23.76 -73.51
CA THR A 22 34.38 25.00 -73.80
C THR A 22 32.96 24.69 -74.29
N ASP A 23 32.01 25.43 -73.72
CA ASP A 23 30.66 25.79 -74.20
C ASP A 23 29.64 24.73 -74.69
N ASP A 24 28.39 25.12 -74.45
CA ASP A 24 27.14 24.77 -75.14
C ASP A 24 26.77 23.29 -75.36
N GLY A 25 25.94 22.79 -74.42
CA GLY A 25 25.23 21.52 -74.53
C GLY A 25 24.13 21.31 -73.47
N VAL A 26 23.54 22.38 -72.92
CA VAL A 26 22.52 22.27 -71.85
C VAL A 26 21.12 22.36 -72.44
N ASP A 27 20.39 21.23 -72.44
CA ASP A 27 18.96 21.22 -72.71
C ASP A 27 18.22 22.02 -71.63
N SER A 28 17.69 23.16 -72.03
CA SER A 28 16.98 24.11 -71.17
C SER A 28 15.48 23.78 -71.16
N PHE A 29 14.97 23.31 -70.01
CA PHE A 29 13.54 23.05 -69.79
C PHE A 29 12.64 24.33 -69.84
N LEU A 30 13.24 25.52 -69.94
CA LEU A 30 12.52 26.79 -70.07
C LEU A 30 11.86 26.93 -71.45
N PRO A 31 10.57 27.34 -71.53
CA PRO A 31 9.87 27.57 -72.80
C PRO A 31 10.56 28.58 -73.73
N PRO A 32 10.30 28.56 -75.05
CA PRO A 32 11.03 29.38 -76.03
C PRO A 32 10.99 30.90 -75.81
N PHE A 33 9.96 31.41 -75.12
CA PHE A 33 9.80 32.83 -74.79
C PHE A 33 10.46 33.26 -73.47
N ALA A 34 11.17 32.37 -72.76
CA ALA A 34 11.81 32.68 -71.49
C ALA A 34 12.87 33.80 -71.66
N ASN A 35 12.55 34.95 -71.07
CA ASN A 35 13.36 36.16 -70.96
C ASN A 35 14.74 35.86 -70.33
N ALA A 36 15.74 36.68 -70.68
CA ALA A 36 17.15 36.42 -70.37
C ALA A 36 17.42 36.22 -68.87
N GLU A 37 16.66 36.91 -68.01
CA GLU A 37 16.70 36.77 -66.54
C GLU A 37 16.40 35.32 -66.10
N ASN A 38 15.39 34.67 -66.69
CA ASN A 38 15.03 33.29 -66.35
C ASN A 38 16.11 32.28 -66.80
N LYS A 39 16.83 32.57 -67.89
CA LYS A 39 17.98 31.77 -68.35
C LYS A 39 19.27 32.07 -67.55
N ALA A 40 19.38 33.24 -66.93
CA ALA A 40 20.39 33.51 -65.91
C ALA A 40 20.07 32.77 -64.60
N LEU A 41 18.80 32.73 -64.20
CA LEU A 41 18.35 32.00 -63.01
C LEU A 41 18.61 30.48 -63.10
N ASP A 42 18.36 29.82 -64.24
CA ASP A 42 18.73 28.39 -64.42
C ASP A 42 20.24 28.15 -64.28
N ARG A 43 21.07 29.08 -64.78
CA ARG A 43 22.54 29.01 -64.61
C ARG A 43 22.96 29.28 -63.17
N GLN A 44 22.25 30.14 -62.44
CA GLN A 44 22.45 30.36 -61.01
C GLN A 44 22.03 29.15 -60.18
N ILE A 45 20.93 28.48 -60.54
CA ILE A 45 20.55 27.20 -59.91
C ILE A 45 21.67 26.16 -60.08
N LYS A 46 22.25 26.05 -61.28
CA LYS A 46 23.37 25.14 -61.57
C LYS A 46 24.75 25.59 -61.04
N SER A 47 24.88 26.80 -60.49
CA SER A 47 26.02 27.17 -59.63
C SER A 47 25.72 26.88 -58.17
N LEU A 48 24.50 27.19 -57.70
CA LEU A 48 23.99 26.87 -56.36
C LEU A 48 23.96 25.37 -56.08
N GLU A 49 23.75 24.51 -57.08
CA GLU A 49 23.88 23.05 -56.99
C GLU A 49 25.32 22.61 -56.66
N ARG A 50 26.35 23.28 -57.21
CA ARG A 50 27.76 23.00 -56.89
C ARG A 50 28.22 23.65 -55.58
N GLU A 51 27.62 24.79 -55.23
CA GLU A 51 27.76 25.38 -53.89
C GLU A 51 27.10 24.49 -52.83
N LEU A 52 26.00 23.79 -53.17
CA LEU A 52 25.38 22.75 -52.33
C LEU A 52 26.28 21.51 -52.16
N GLU A 53 26.95 21.04 -53.21
CA GLU A 53 27.91 19.93 -53.11
C GLU A 53 29.10 20.29 -52.19
N SER A 54 29.67 21.49 -52.34
CA SER A 54 30.76 21.95 -51.47
C SER A 54 30.29 22.23 -50.03
N GLY A 55 29.10 22.83 -49.87
CA GLY A 55 28.43 22.98 -48.58
C GLY A 55 28.07 21.64 -47.93
N GLY A 56 27.91 20.56 -48.71
CA GLY A 56 27.73 19.20 -48.23
C GLY A 56 28.96 18.69 -47.46
N LEU A 57 30.16 18.97 -47.95
CA LEU A 57 31.42 18.62 -47.26
C LEU A 57 31.61 19.48 -45.99
N ASP A 58 31.34 20.78 -46.07
CA ASP A 58 31.34 21.66 -44.89
C ASP A 58 30.31 21.21 -43.84
N LEU A 59 29.18 20.64 -44.26
CA LEU A 59 28.15 20.05 -43.40
C LEU A 59 28.57 18.70 -42.79
N GLU A 60 29.40 17.90 -43.47
CA GLU A 60 29.98 16.68 -42.89
C GLU A 60 31.05 17.02 -41.84
N GLU A 61 31.98 17.93 -42.12
CA GLU A 61 32.95 18.41 -41.11
C GLU A 61 32.25 19.08 -39.92
N SER A 62 31.25 19.92 -40.20
CA SER A 62 30.39 20.50 -39.16
C SER A 62 29.61 19.42 -38.40
N GLY A 63 29.17 18.35 -39.09
CA GLY A 63 28.47 17.21 -38.52
C GLY A 63 29.33 16.43 -37.53
N ASP A 64 30.59 16.13 -37.88
CA ASP A 64 31.54 15.47 -36.96
C ASP A 64 31.94 16.37 -35.80
N ARG A 65 32.13 17.67 -36.06
CA ARG A 65 32.30 18.66 -34.99
C ARG A 65 31.09 18.72 -34.05
N ILE A 66 29.87 18.61 -34.58
CA ILE A 66 28.62 18.53 -33.81
C ILE A 66 28.50 17.21 -33.04
N LYS A 67 29.00 16.08 -33.56
CA LYS A 67 29.09 14.81 -32.79
C LYS A 67 30.01 14.98 -31.58
N ILE A 68 31.23 15.48 -31.78
CA ILE A 68 32.20 15.73 -30.70
C ILE A 68 31.67 16.75 -29.68
N MET A 69 31.11 17.86 -30.15
CA MET A 69 30.47 18.85 -29.27
C MET A 69 29.23 18.27 -28.56
N GLY A 70 28.49 17.36 -29.19
CA GLY A 70 27.38 16.63 -28.61
C GLY A 70 27.80 15.66 -27.51
N GLU A 71 28.95 15.01 -27.63
CA GLU A 71 29.55 14.16 -26.59
C GLU A 71 30.12 14.98 -25.44
N HIS A 72 30.83 16.08 -25.73
CA HIS A 72 31.21 17.06 -24.72
C HIS A 72 29.99 17.62 -23.99
N LEU A 73 28.89 17.89 -24.71
CA LEU A 73 27.63 18.38 -24.13
C LEU A 73 26.89 17.30 -23.32
N LYS A 74 27.01 16.00 -23.66
CA LYS A 74 26.58 14.90 -22.77
C LYS A 74 27.40 14.92 -21.47
N ASN A 75 28.72 15.04 -21.55
CA ASN A 75 29.58 15.09 -20.36
C ASN A 75 29.28 16.32 -19.48
N VAL A 76 29.09 17.50 -20.09
CA VAL A 76 28.65 18.71 -19.40
C VAL A 76 27.23 18.55 -18.81
N ARG A 77 26.30 17.85 -19.47
CA ARG A 77 25.00 17.50 -18.88
C ARG A 77 25.14 16.57 -17.67
N ASN A 78 26.05 15.60 -17.70
CA ASN A 78 26.31 14.72 -16.57
C ASN A 78 26.91 15.51 -15.38
N GLU A 79 27.87 16.40 -15.63
CA GLU A 79 28.38 17.32 -14.60
C GLU A 79 27.32 18.30 -14.08
N ILE A 80 26.40 18.76 -14.94
CA ILE A 80 25.21 19.52 -14.51
C ILE A 80 24.32 18.66 -13.62
N GLN A 81 24.12 17.37 -13.91
CA GLN A 81 23.35 16.46 -13.04
C GLN A 81 24.07 16.15 -11.71
N TYR A 82 25.39 16.00 -11.70
CA TYR A 82 26.18 15.82 -10.46
C TYR A 82 26.19 17.09 -9.61
N THR A 83 26.29 18.28 -10.22
CA THR A 83 26.20 19.55 -9.49
C THR A 83 24.77 19.88 -9.06
N GLN A 84 23.74 19.52 -9.85
CA GLN A 84 22.32 19.63 -9.45
C GLN A 84 22.01 18.72 -8.27
N SER A 85 22.36 17.43 -8.32
CA SER A 85 22.13 16.49 -7.20
C SER A 85 22.89 16.88 -5.94
N ARG A 86 24.13 17.40 -6.06
CA ARG A 86 24.86 17.99 -4.91
C ARG A 86 24.21 19.28 -4.38
N LEU A 87 23.63 20.09 -5.25
CA LEU A 87 22.88 21.30 -4.88
C LEU A 87 21.50 20.97 -4.28
N GLU A 88 20.86 19.87 -4.68
CA GLU A 88 19.64 19.34 -4.06
C GLU A 88 19.93 18.73 -2.69
N ALA A 89 21.05 18.01 -2.52
CA ALA A 89 21.52 17.57 -1.22
C ALA A 89 21.75 18.79 -0.30
N LYS A 90 22.48 19.81 -0.76
CA LYS A 90 22.69 21.05 -0.01
C LYS A 90 21.40 21.84 0.25
N LYS A 91 20.41 21.82 -0.64
CA LYS A 91 19.07 22.38 -0.37
C LYS A 91 18.30 21.59 0.69
N LYS A 92 18.41 20.27 0.71
CA LYS A 92 17.82 19.41 1.75
C LYS A 92 18.47 19.70 3.11
N GLU A 93 19.80 19.74 3.17
CA GLU A 93 20.57 20.15 4.35
C GLU A 93 20.16 21.55 4.85
N LEU A 94 20.10 22.55 3.95
CA LEU A 94 19.62 23.90 4.31
C LEU A 94 18.18 23.88 4.83
N SER A 95 17.27 23.09 4.23
CA SER A 95 15.90 22.97 4.73
C SER A 95 15.81 22.29 6.11
N THR A 96 16.73 21.37 6.43
CA THR A 96 16.82 20.79 7.79
C THR A 96 17.44 21.77 8.78
N GLU A 97 18.43 22.58 8.39
CA GLU A 97 18.95 23.69 9.19
C GLU A 97 17.90 24.78 9.42
N GLU A 98 17.11 25.15 8.41
CA GLU A 98 15.98 26.08 8.52
C GLU A 98 14.88 25.52 9.42
N HIS A 99 14.56 24.23 9.33
CA HIS A 99 13.60 23.58 10.23
C HIS A 99 14.11 23.58 11.69
N LEU A 100 15.37 23.19 11.92
CA LEU A 100 16.00 23.22 13.25
C LEU A 100 16.03 24.65 13.81
N LYS A 101 16.38 25.63 12.98
CA LYS A 101 16.34 27.06 13.34
C LYS A 101 14.93 27.54 13.66
N ALA A 102 13.91 27.12 12.91
CA ALA A 102 12.52 27.46 13.18
C ALA A 102 12.01 26.82 14.49
N MET A 103 12.42 25.59 14.80
CA MET A 103 12.14 24.94 16.08
C MET A 103 12.84 25.67 17.23
N LEU A 104 14.13 26.00 17.10
CA LEU A 104 14.87 26.80 18.10
C LEU A 104 14.26 28.20 18.28
N GLN A 105 13.78 28.85 17.21
CA GLN A 105 13.10 30.14 17.29
C GLN A 105 11.73 30.04 17.99
N ARG A 106 10.97 28.96 17.77
CA ARG A 106 9.73 28.67 18.52
C ARG A 106 10.01 28.44 19.99
N GLU A 107 11.04 27.67 20.33
CA GLU A 107 11.45 27.46 21.72
C GLU A 107 11.93 28.75 22.38
N CYS A 108 12.72 29.57 21.69
CA CYS A 108 13.09 30.91 22.18
C CYS A 108 11.87 31.84 22.34
N GLY A 109 10.85 31.72 21.48
CA GLY A 109 9.60 32.47 21.58
C GLY A 109 8.75 32.02 22.78
N ARG A 110 8.64 30.70 23.00
CA ARG A 110 7.99 30.10 24.17
C ARG A 110 8.66 30.57 25.46
N LEU A 111 9.98 30.38 25.57
CA LEU A 111 10.76 30.80 26.73
C LEU A 111 10.66 32.31 27.00
N ARG A 112 10.58 33.16 25.97
CA ARG A 112 10.31 34.60 26.14
C ARG A 112 8.92 34.87 26.70
N SER A 113 7.88 34.25 26.13
CA SER A 113 6.50 34.42 26.63
C SER A 113 6.35 33.89 28.05
N ASP A 114 7.05 32.82 28.42
CA ASP A 114 7.04 32.28 29.77
C ASP A 114 7.83 33.17 30.75
N ILE A 115 8.93 33.79 30.31
CA ILE A 115 9.62 34.86 31.08
C ILE A 115 8.69 36.06 31.28
N GLU A 116 8.05 36.57 30.22
CA GLU A 116 7.12 37.71 30.29
C GLU A 116 5.96 37.46 31.26
N LYS A 117 5.39 36.24 31.28
CA LYS A 117 4.38 35.83 32.28
C LYS A 117 4.96 35.87 33.71
N LEU A 118 6.13 35.28 33.93
CA LEU A 118 6.79 35.25 35.24
C LEU A 118 7.17 36.65 35.74
N GLU A 119 7.51 37.58 34.84
CA GLU A 119 7.73 38.99 35.18
C GLU A 119 6.42 39.71 35.55
N VAL A 120 5.31 39.44 34.85
CA VAL A 120 3.98 39.94 35.23
C VAL A 120 3.50 39.34 36.56
N GLU A 121 3.73 38.05 36.80
CA GLU A 121 3.41 37.39 38.08
C GLU A 121 4.25 37.95 39.25
N ARG A 122 5.55 38.21 39.01
CA ARG A 122 6.44 38.94 39.93
C ARG A 122 5.86 40.31 40.25
N ASP A 123 5.49 41.10 39.25
CA ASP A 123 5.02 42.46 39.47
C ASP A 123 3.67 42.48 40.17
N GLN A 124 2.74 41.58 39.84
CA GLN A 124 1.52 41.38 40.62
C GLN A 124 1.81 40.94 42.06
N ALA A 125 2.84 40.12 42.31
CA ALA A 125 3.24 39.72 43.66
C ALA A 125 3.83 40.90 44.44
N ALA A 126 4.62 41.76 43.79
CA ALA A 126 5.12 43.00 44.36
C ALA A 126 3.98 44.00 44.67
N ASP A 127 3.02 44.14 43.76
CA ASP A 127 1.81 44.94 43.94
C ASP A 127 0.95 44.44 45.12
N ARG A 128 0.77 43.11 45.22
CA ARG A 128 0.07 42.48 46.36
C ARG A 128 0.82 42.72 47.67
N ALA A 129 2.15 42.58 47.68
CA ALA A 129 2.97 42.86 48.86
C ALA A 129 2.90 44.35 49.28
N ALA A 130 2.96 45.28 48.33
CA ALA A 130 2.82 46.71 48.58
C ALA A 130 1.42 47.08 49.12
N ARG A 131 0.36 46.48 48.58
CA ARG A 131 -1.01 46.66 49.10
C ARG A 131 -1.16 46.12 50.52
N VAL A 132 -0.59 44.96 50.82
CA VAL A 132 -0.57 44.38 52.17
C VAL A 132 0.23 45.27 53.13
N GLN A 133 1.38 45.80 52.71
CA GLN A 133 2.17 46.74 53.50
C GLN A 133 1.37 48.01 53.85
N VAL A 134 0.71 48.63 52.87
CA VAL A 134 -0.16 49.80 53.09
C VAL A 134 -1.37 49.46 53.99
N GLN A 135 -1.92 48.24 53.90
CA GLN A 135 -2.97 47.79 54.81
C GLN A 135 -2.47 47.57 56.24
N ILE A 136 -1.23 47.09 56.42
CA ILE A 136 -0.59 46.97 57.74
C ILE A 136 -0.31 48.36 58.33
N GLU A 137 0.18 49.30 57.53
CA GLU A 137 0.44 50.69 57.94
C GLU A 137 -0.87 51.40 58.35
N ALA A 138 -1.91 51.36 57.51
CA ALA A 138 -3.23 51.89 57.86
C ALA A 138 -3.89 51.13 59.03
N GLY A 139 -3.56 49.85 59.23
CA GLY A 139 -3.97 49.05 60.38
C GLY A 139 -3.31 49.52 61.68
N ASN A 140 -2.03 49.84 61.63
CA ASN A 140 -1.27 50.41 62.74
C ASN A 140 -1.77 51.83 63.08
N GLU A 141 -1.97 52.70 62.10
CA GLU A 141 -2.57 54.03 62.32
C GLU A 141 -3.94 53.92 63.01
N ARG A 142 -4.81 52.99 62.56
CA ARG A 142 -6.09 52.73 63.23
C ARG A 142 -5.90 52.22 64.65
N MET A 143 -4.92 51.36 64.91
CA MET A 143 -4.60 50.89 66.26
C MET A 143 -4.14 52.04 67.17
N GLU A 144 -3.36 52.98 66.66
CA GLU A 144 -2.95 54.18 67.41
C GLU A 144 -4.12 55.13 67.64
N GLN A 145 -4.98 55.35 66.63
CA GLN A 145 -6.24 56.09 66.80
C GLN A 145 -7.15 55.43 67.84
N PHE A 146 -7.22 54.09 67.91
CA PHE A 146 -7.97 53.38 68.95
C PHE A 146 -7.33 53.50 70.33
N LYS A 147 -5.99 53.49 70.46
CA LYS A 147 -5.31 53.78 71.74
C LYS A 147 -5.60 55.20 72.22
N MET A 148 -5.52 56.20 71.34
CA MET A 148 -5.85 57.60 71.66
C MET A 148 -7.32 57.75 72.05
N LYS A 149 -8.25 57.12 71.31
CA LYS A 149 -9.68 57.08 71.67
C LYS A 149 -9.93 56.35 72.98
N MET A 150 -9.21 55.27 73.29
CA MET A 150 -9.37 54.56 74.56
C MET A 150 -8.93 55.41 75.75
N ASN A 151 -7.84 56.19 75.60
CA ASN A 151 -7.41 57.16 76.62
C ASN A 151 -8.45 58.28 76.80
N TRP A 152 -8.92 58.87 75.68
CA TRP A 152 -9.94 59.91 75.70
C TRP A 152 -11.28 59.41 76.28
N ASN A 153 -11.75 58.23 75.89
CA ASN A 153 -12.96 57.62 76.44
C ASN A 153 -12.85 57.35 77.96
N GLN A 154 -11.64 57.14 78.49
CA GLN A 154 -11.43 56.95 79.93
C GLN A 154 -11.52 58.28 80.69
N GLU A 155 -10.93 59.36 80.16
CA GLU A 155 -11.14 60.74 80.63
C GLU A 155 -12.63 61.15 80.49
N GLU A 156 -13.28 60.73 79.41
CA GLU A 156 -14.70 60.98 79.16
C GLU A 156 -15.58 60.24 80.18
N LEU A 157 -15.26 59.01 80.56
CA LEU A 157 -16.00 58.24 81.58
C LEU A 157 -15.98 58.94 82.96
N GLU A 158 -14.83 59.53 83.32
CA GLU A 158 -14.69 60.36 84.53
C GLU A 158 -15.57 61.64 84.43
N SER A 159 -15.74 62.20 83.23
CA SER A 159 -16.68 63.30 82.98
C SER A 159 -18.16 62.84 82.99
N TRP A 160 -18.47 61.62 82.54
CA TRP A 160 -19.83 61.05 82.55
C TRP A 160 -20.32 60.76 83.97
N ALA A 161 -19.42 60.45 84.91
CA ALA A 161 -19.75 60.43 86.34
C ALA A 161 -20.23 61.79 86.86
N LEU A 162 -19.72 62.89 86.29
CA LEU A 162 -20.22 64.26 86.55
C LEU A 162 -21.57 64.49 85.83
N ALA A 163 -21.70 64.08 84.57
CA ALA A 163 -22.90 64.24 83.75
C ALA A 163 -24.10 63.38 84.24
N SER A 164 -23.86 62.33 85.04
CA SER A 164 -24.93 61.64 85.78
C SER A 164 -25.68 62.56 86.76
N ARG A 165 -25.15 63.75 87.05
CA ARG A 165 -25.80 64.81 87.83
C ARG A 165 -26.62 65.78 86.97
N GLN A 166 -26.50 65.69 85.64
CA GLN A 166 -27.32 66.40 84.64
C GLN A 166 -28.47 65.52 84.11
N LYS A 167 -28.52 64.23 84.49
CA LYS A 167 -29.57 63.28 84.07
C LYS A 167 -30.99 63.61 84.56
N GLU A 168 -31.17 64.66 85.36
CA GLU A 168 -32.49 65.23 85.64
C GLU A 168 -33.01 66.11 84.46
N GLU A 169 -32.12 66.69 83.65
CA GLU A 169 -32.44 67.42 82.41
C GLU A 169 -32.73 66.45 81.24
N ASP A 170 -32.14 65.25 81.25
CA ASP A 170 -32.32 64.20 80.22
C ASP A 170 -33.76 63.71 80.05
N VAL A 171 -34.67 63.98 81.00
CA VAL A 171 -36.09 63.63 80.88
C VAL A 171 -36.73 64.34 79.67
N GLU A 172 -36.29 65.55 79.32
CA GLU A 172 -36.72 66.23 78.09
C GLU A 172 -36.04 65.67 76.82
N ALA A 173 -34.86 65.05 76.96
CA ALA A 173 -34.12 64.45 75.85
C ALA A 173 -34.75 63.13 75.37
N LEU A 174 -35.34 62.34 76.28
CA LEU A 174 -36.04 61.08 75.95
C LEU A 174 -37.12 61.25 74.87
N ALA A 175 -37.84 62.37 74.87
CA ALA A 175 -38.85 62.70 73.85
C ALA A 175 -38.27 62.98 72.46
N ARG A 176 -36.96 63.26 72.36
CA ARG A 176 -36.23 63.41 71.09
C ARG A 176 -35.59 62.10 70.65
N TYR A 177 -35.05 61.31 71.58
CA TYR A 177 -34.37 60.05 71.26
C TYR A 177 -35.26 59.06 70.50
N GLY A 178 -36.54 58.90 70.88
CA GLY A 178 -37.48 58.03 70.15
C GLY A 178 -37.61 58.36 68.65
N ARG A 179 -37.49 59.63 68.25
CA ARG A 179 -37.51 60.02 66.83
C ARG A 179 -36.20 59.74 66.11
N THR A 180 -35.06 59.81 66.80
CA THR A 180 -33.77 59.40 66.23
C THR A 180 -33.63 57.89 66.15
N ASP A 181 -34.29 57.14 67.04
CA ASP A 181 -34.24 55.67 67.03
C ASP A 181 -35.19 55.08 65.97
N ASP A 182 -36.34 55.71 65.69
CA ASP A 182 -37.15 55.47 64.47
C ASP A 182 -36.38 55.78 63.17
N GLY A 183 -35.42 56.71 63.21
CA GLY A 183 -34.49 56.99 62.11
C GLY A 183 -33.46 55.87 61.99
N ARG A 184 -32.74 55.57 63.08
CA ARG A 184 -31.76 54.48 63.15
C ARG A 184 -32.33 53.13 62.78
N MET A 185 -33.58 52.80 63.13
CA MET A 185 -34.19 51.54 62.68
C MET A 185 -34.37 51.48 61.16
N LYS A 186 -34.63 52.61 60.50
CA LYS A 186 -34.71 52.68 59.02
C LYS A 186 -33.32 52.63 58.39
N ASP A 187 -32.35 53.36 58.95
CA ASP A 187 -30.96 53.32 58.48
C ASP A 187 -30.34 51.92 58.67
N LEU A 188 -30.62 51.25 59.79
CA LEU A 188 -30.23 49.87 60.07
C LEU A 188 -30.98 48.87 59.17
N ALA A 189 -32.27 49.09 58.88
CA ALA A 189 -33.01 48.24 57.95
C ALA A 189 -32.45 48.36 56.51
N ILE A 190 -32.12 49.57 56.06
CA ILE A 190 -31.48 49.83 54.75
C ILE A 190 -30.06 49.25 54.73
N ALA A 191 -29.29 49.40 55.82
CA ALA A 191 -27.97 48.79 55.94
C ALA A 191 -28.03 47.26 55.94
N LEU A 192 -29.02 46.66 56.62
CA LEU A 192 -29.22 45.22 56.69
C LEU A 192 -29.74 44.66 55.35
N GLU A 193 -30.63 45.37 54.66
CA GLU A 193 -31.06 45.02 53.29
C GLU A 193 -29.90 45.16 52.29
N LYS A 194 -29.04 46.17 52.45
CA LYS A 194 -27.82 46.35 51.64
C LYS A 194 -26.81 45.24 51.91
N VAL A 195 -26.50 44.93 53.18
CA VAL A 195 -25.60 43.83 53.57
C VAL A 195 -26.18 42.48 53.16
N ALA A 196 -27.50 42.30 53.18
CA ALA A 196 -28.15 41.10 52.65
C ALA A 196 -27.97 40.99 51.13
N ARG A 197 -28.13 42.08 50.36
CA ARG A 197 -27.83 42.10 48.92
C ARG A 197 -26.35 41.82 48.63
N GLU A 198 -25.45 42.43 49.40
CA GLU A 198 -24.00 42.23 49.28
C GLU A 198 -23.62 40.78 49.66
N ALA A 199 -24.27 40.18 50.65
CA ALA A 199 -24.08 38.77 51.01
C ALA A 199 -24.65 37.81 49.94
N THR A 200 -25.85 38.04 49.42
CA THR A 200 -26.39 37.22 48.32
C THR A 200 -25.55 37.36 47.06
N LYS A 201 -24.99 38.55 46.80
CA LYS A 201 -24.12 38.75 45.64
C LYS A 201 -22.76 38.09 45.85
N ALA A 202 -22.14 38.23 47.02
CA ALA A 202 -20.90 37.52 47.35
C ALA A 202 -21.08 36.00 47.38
N GLN A 203 -22.29 35.51 47.68
CA GLN A 203 -22.64 34.09 47.52
C GLN A 203 -22.75 33.69 46.04
N GLN A 204 -23.38 34.50 45.18
CA GLN A 204 -23.40 34.27 43.74
C GLN A 204 -22.00 34.33 43.11
N ASP A 205 -21.24 35.38 43.41
CA ASP A 205 -19.85 35.55 42.97
C ASP A 205 -18.97 34.35 43.45
N LEU A 206 -19.26 33.76 44.61
CA LEU A 206 -18.61 32.54 45.13
C LEU A 206 -19.10 31.25 44.44
N GLU A 207 -20.41 31.12 44.17
CA GLU A 207 -20.97 29.97 43.46
C GLU A 207 -20.45 29.92 42.02
N ASP A 208 -20.36 31.09 41.35
CA ASP A 208 -19.75 31.24 40.02
C ASP A 208 -18.27 30.83 40.03
N GLU A 209 -17.44 31.40 40.92
CA GLU A 209 -16.01 31.01 41.11
C GLU A 209 -15.84 29.51 41.44
N VAL A 210 -16.76 28.91 42.22
CA VAL A 210 -16.77 27.47 42.47
C VAL A 210 -17.09 26.67 41.21
N THR A 211 -17.99 27.14 40.33
CA THR A 211 -18.22 26.47 39.04
C THR A 211 -17.07 26.68 38.05
N GLU A 212 -16.43 27.85 38.00
CA GLU A 212 -15.26 28.08 37.14
C GLU A 212 -14.06 27.25 37.59
N THR A 213 -13.78 27.19 38.90
CA THR A 213 -12.71 26.34 39.44
C THR A 213 -12.99 24.84 39.25
N GLN A 214 -14.23 24.39 39.38
CA GLN A 214 -14.61 23.01 39.02
C GLN A 214 -14.47 22.74 37.51
N ALA A 215 -14.86 23.67 36.64
CA ALA A 215 -14.68 23.54 35.20
C ALA A 215 -13.20 23.50 34.80
N ALA A 216 -12.36 24.32 35.43
CA ALA A 216 -10.91 24.31 35.25
C ALA A 216 -10.28 23.00 35.77
N GLN A 217 -10.72 22.49 36.93
CA GLN A 217 -10.30 21.19 37.46
C GLN A 217 -10.64 20.05 36.49
N ILE A 218 -11.87 20.02 35.96
CA ILE A 218 -12.29 19.03 34.95
C ILE A 218 -11.45 19.14 33.68
N GLN A 219 -11.09 20.35 33.22
CA GLN A 219 -10.19 20.54 32.08
C GLN A 219 -8.75 20.09 32.37
N LEU A 220 -8.25 20.29 33.59
CA LEU A 220 -6.93 19.81 34.02
C LEU A 220 -6.90 18.27 34.11
N ASP A 221 -7.93 17.64 34.68
CA ASP A 221 -8.03 16.19 34.75
C ASP A 221 -8.19 15.56 33.36
N LYS A 222 -9.02 16.17 32.49
CA LYS A 222 -9.20 15.76 31.08
C LYS A 222 -7.91 15.90 30.29
N THR A 223 -7.18 17.01 30.40
CA THR A 223 -5.87 17.16 29.73
C THR A 223 -4.80 16.24 30.33
N ALA A 224 -4.89 15.86 31.61
CA ALA A 224 -4.02 14.86 32.23
C ALA A 224 -4.35 13.42 31.76
N GLU A 225 -5.61 13.10 31.47
CA GLU A 225 -6.00 11.86 30.77
C GLU A 225 -5.44 11.84 29.34
N ASP A 226 -5.65 12.91 28.58
CA ASP A 226 -5.22 13.00 27.19
C ASP A 226 -3.69 12.98 27.08
N PHE A 227 -2.97 13.57 28.03
CA PHE A 227 -1.52 13.44 28.14
C PHE A 227 -1.08 11.99 28.43
N LYS A 228 -1.80 11.25 29.28
CA LYS A 228 -1.53 9.81 29.51
C LYS A 228 -1.81 8.99 28.25
N ALA A 229 -2.87 9.30 27.51
CA ALA A 229 -3.20 8.65 26.23
C ALA A 229 -2.11 8.89 25.18
N LEU A 230 -1.76 10.16 24.91
CA LEU A 230 -0.68 10.54 24.01
C LEU A 230 0.69 9.97 24.44
N HIS A 231 0.93 9.81 25.75
CA HIS A 231 2.15 9.14 26.24
C HIS A 231 2.13 7.63 25.97
N MET A 232 0.99 6.96 26.13
CA MET A 232 0.83 5.55 25.76
C MET A 232 0.96 5.33 24.25
N GLU A 233 0.32 6.15 23.43
CA GLU A 233 0.47 6.14 21.97
C GLU A 233 1.93 6.36 21.56
N ARG A 234 2.63 7.33 22.17
CA ARG A 234 4.06 7.55 21.95
C ARG A 234 4.90 6.32 22.31
N LEU A 235 4.60 5.65 23.43
CA LEU A 235 5.31 4.43 23.83
C LEU A 235 5.05 3.28 22.85
N GLU A 236 3.83 3.11 22.36
CA GLU A 236 3.51 2.12 21.33
C GLU A 236 4.15 2.45 19.97
N LEU A 237 4.23 3.72 19.59
CA LEU A 237 4.90 4.16 18.36
C LEU A 237 6.43 3.97 18.46
N VAL A 238 7.04 4.21 19.63
CA VAL A 238 8.45 3.88 19.90
C VAL A 238 8.65 2.36 19.82
N ARG A 239 7.79 1.56 20.45
CA ARG A 239 7.85 0.09 20.40
C ARG A 239 7.72 -0.45 18.96
N GLN A 240 6.84 0.13 18.15
CA GLN A 240 6.71 -0.20 16.72
C GLN A 240 7.96 0.21 15.92
N TRP A 241 8.59 1.34 16.24
CA TRP A 241 9.82 1.79 15.60
C TRP A 241 11.04 0.94 15.99
N GLU A 242 11.12 0.50 17.25
CA GLU A 242 12.09 -0.48 17.73
C GLU A 242 11.92 -1.83 17.02
N GLU A 243 10.70 -2.34 16.91
CA GLU A 243 10.40 -3.58 16.17
C GLU A 243 10.73 -3.45 14.68
N ALA A 244 10.47 -2.30 14.06
CA ALA A 244 10.89 -2.03 12.68
C ALA A 244 12.42 -1.96 12.52
N LEU A 245 13.15 -1.41 13.50
CA LEU A 245 14.61 -1.39 13.52
C LEU A 245 15.19 -2.80 13.73
N GLU A 246 14.58 -3.64 14.56
CA GLU A 246 14.95 -5.05 14.69
C GLU A 246 14.68 -5.84 13.41
N GLU A 247 13.58 -5.57 12.71
CA GLU A 247 13.31 -6.19 11.42
C GLU A 247 14.32 -5.74 10.34
N VAL A 248 14.67 -4.45 10.29
CA VAL A 248 15.71 -3.93 9.39
C VAL A 248 17.07 -4.57 9.69
N LYS A 249 17.48 -4.66 10.97
CA LYS A 249 18.73 -5.36 11.35
C LYS A 249 18.72 -6.83 10.91
N ARG A 250 17.65 -7.57 11.18
CA ARG A 250 17.50 -8.98 10.75
C ARG A 250 17.53 -9.12 9.23
N ARG A 251 16.98 -8.15 8.47
CA ARG A 251 17.06 -8.12 7.01
C ARG A 251 18.49 -7.82 6.54
N ASP A 252 19.20 -6.89 7.17
CA ASP A 252 20.60 -6.59 6.86
C ASP A 252 21.54 -7.77 7.19
N GLU A 253 21.36 -8.44 8.32
CA GLU A 253 22.05 -9.67 8.70
C GLU A 253 21.78 -10.79 7.68
N ALA A 254 20.52 -10.97 7.25
CA ALA A 254 20.15 -11.93 6.22
C ALA A 254 20.76 -11.56 4.84
N ILE A 255 20.86 -10.28 4.50
CA ILE A 255 21.52 -9.79 3.29
C ILE A 255 23.03 -10.03 3.36
N GLN A 256 23.67 -9.81 4.51
CA GLN A 256 25.09 -10.12 4.73
C GLN A 256 25.34 -11.61 4.55
N ALA A 257 24.62 -12.47 5.27
CA ALA A 257 24.74 -13.93 5.16
C ALA A 257 24.40 -14.45 3.75
N ALA A 258 23.47 -13.81 3.02
CA ALA A 258 23.21 -14.12 1.61
C ALA A 258 24.37 -13.68 0.70
N SER A 259 24.99 -12.53 0.97
CA SER A 259 26.15 -12.02 0.23
C SER A 259 27.41 -12.89 0.45
N GLU A 260 27.61 -13.40 1.67
CA GLU A 260 28.66 -14.35 2.02
C GLU A 260 28.43 -15.70 1.33
N LYS A 261 27.21 -16.25 1.39
CA LYS A 261 26.83 -17.47 0.66
C LYS A 261 26.99 -17.29 -0.85
N PHE A 262 26.74 -16.10 -1.39
CA PHE A 262 27.00 -15.77 -2.79
C PHE A 262 28.50 -15.66 -3.09
N ALA A 263 29.29 -15.04 -2.23
CA ALA A 263 30.74 -14.93 -2.35
C ALA A 263 31.43 -16.31 -2.29
N ALA A 264 31.02 -17.16 -1.35
CA ALA A 264 31.48 -18.55 -1.22
C ALA A 264 31.11 -19.38 -2.46
N ARG A 265 29.85 -19.31 -2.93
CA ARG A 265 29.44 -19.96 -4.20
C ARG A 265 30.22 -19.43 -5.42
N LYS A 266 30.56 -18.14 -5.44
CA LYS A 266 31.38 -17.51 -6.49
C LYS A 266 32.86 -17.90 -6.40
N ALA A 267 33.38 -18.20 -5.21
CA ALA A 267 34.71 -18.79 -5.00
C ALA A 267 34.73 -20.26 -5.45
N ALA A 268 33.77 -21.08 -5.00
CA ALA A 268 33.62 -22.46 -5.46
C ALA A 268 33.46 -22.56 -6.99
N LEU A 269 32.69 -21.66 -7.61
CA LEU A 269 32.58 -21.59 -9.07
C LEU A 269 33.90 -21.20 -9.76
N ARG A 270 34.75 -20.38 -9.13
CA ARG A 270 36.11 -20.10 -9.62
C ARG A 270 37.01 -21.32 -9.50
N GLU A 271 36.97 -22.05 -8.37
CA GLU A 271 37.71 -23.29 -8.21
C GLU A 271 37.27 -24.37 -9.22
N VAL A 272 35.97 -24.57 -9.40
CA VAL A 272 35.45 -25.54 -10.38
C VAL A 272 35.87 -25.14 -11.79
N ARG A 273 35.89 -23.84 -12.14
CA ARG A 273 36.42 -23.36 -13.42
C ARG A 273 37.94 -23.49 -13.54
N ALA A 274 38.69 -23.34 -12.45
CA ALA A 274 40.14 -23.56 -12.45
C ALA A 274 40.45 -25.04 -12.66
N ARG A 275 39.79 -25.94 -11.92
CA ARG A 275 39.90 -27.40 -12.09
C ARG A 275 39.43 -27.85 -13.48
N LEU A 276 38.40 -27.21 -14.05
CA LEU A 276 37.98 -27.46 -15.43
C LEU A 276 39.08 -27.04 -16.43
N ALA A 277 39.65 -25.83 -16.28
CA ALA A 277 40.74 -25.37 -17.14
C ALA A 277 42.04 -26.18 -16.97
N GLU A 278 42.30 -26.73 -15.78
CA GLU A 278 43.38 -27.69 -15.51
C GLU A 278 43.10 -29.04 -16.20
N GLN A 279 41.86 -29.53 -16.17
CA GLN A 279 41.44 -30.74 -16.88
C GLN A 279 41.44 -30.55 -18.40
N GLU A 280 41.05 -29.37 -18.91
CA GLU A 280 41.14 -29.02 -20.33
C GLU A 280 42.60 -28.97 -20.78
N ARG A 281 43.49 -28.31 -20.03
CA ARG A 281 44.94 -28.31 -20.29
C ARG A 281 45.56 -29.69 -20.19
N PHE A 282 45.15 -30.52 -19.22
CA PHE A 282 45.61 -31.89 -19.10
C PHE A 282 45.14 -32.74 -20.29
N LEU A 283 43.89 -32.57 -20.73
CA LEU A 283 43.34 -33.22 -21.92
C LEU A 283 44.04 -32.75 -23.21
N GLU A 284 44.43 -31.47 -23.30
CA GLU A 284 45.23 -30.95 -24.42
C GLU A 284 46.67 -31.47 -24.39
N ALA A 285 47.30 -31.54 -23.21
CA ALA A 285 48.62 -32.14 -23.04
C ALA A 285 48.62 -33.64 -23.36
N GLU A 286 47.62 -34.39 -22.91
CA GLU A 286 47.45 -35.80 -23.30
C GLU A 286 47.14 -35.96 -24.78
N ARG A 287 46.35 -35.07 -25.39
CA ARG A 287 46.15 -35.08 -26.86
C ARG A 287 47.43 -34.74 -27.63
N ALA A 288 48.32 -33.91 -27.09
CA ALA A 288 49.64 -33.66 -27.67
C ALA A 288 50.55 -34.89 -27.51
N ASN A 289 50.65 -35.43 -26.30
CA ASN A 289 51.38 -36.66 -25.96
C ASN A 289 50.95 -37.83 -26.85
N ASN A 290 49.63 -38.07 -27.01
CA ASN A 290 49.12 -39.12 -27.90
C ASN A 290 49.47 -38.87 -29.37
N ARG A 291 49.50 -37.62 -29.87
CA ARG A 291 49.98 -37.30 -31.22
C ARG A 291 51.50 -37.49 -31.39
N GLU A 292 52.27 -37.24 -30.34
CA GLU A 292 53.72 -37.50 -30.34
C GLU A 292 54.00 -39.00 -30.28
N LEU A 293 53.23 -39.77 -29.51
CA LEU A 293 53.26 -41.23 -29.49
C LEU A 293 52.80 -41.83 -30.83
N GLU A 294 51.74 -41.32 -31.46
CA GLU A 294 51.32 -41.69 -32.82
C GLU A 294 52.44 -41.44 -33.85
N GLN A 295 53.17 -40.32 -33.72
CA GLN A 295 54.34 -40.04 -34.57
C GLN A 295 55.51 -40.97 -34.28
N GLN A 296 55.81 -41.27 -33.01
CA GLN A 296 56.85 -42.23 -32.62
C GLN A 296 56.52 -43.65 -33.09
N VAL A 297 55.27 -44.08 -32.98
CA VAL A 297 54.76 -45.35 -33.54
C VAL A 297 54.88 -45.34 -35.06
N ALA A 298 54.50 -44.27 -35.75
CA ALA A 298 54.65 -44.16 -37.20
C ALA A 298 56.13 -44.11 -37.67
N VAL A 299 57.08 -43.72 -36.82
CA VAL A 299 58.52 -43.87 -37.07
C VAL A 299 58.97 -45.31 -36.80
N ALA A 300 58.59 -45.89 -35.66
CA ALA A 300 58.90 -47.27 -35.31
C ALA A 300 58.34 -48.28 -36.32
N ASP A 301 57.14 -48.07 -36.87
CA ASP A 301 56.56 -48.88 -37.94
C ASP A 301 57.36 -48.79 -39.24
N ARG A 302 57.95 -47.63 -39.56
CA ARG A 302 58.86 -47.47 -40.72
C ARG A 302 60.19 -48.15 -40.47
N GLU A 303 60.73 -48.08 -39.25
CA GLU A 303 61.94 -48.80 -38.86
C GLU A 303 61.71 -50.32 -38.88
N VAL A 304 60.58 -50.81 -38.36
CA VAL A 304 60.17 -52.23 -38.41
C VAL A 304 59.91 -52.67 -39.85
N ALA A 305 59.33 -51.83 -40.72
CA ALA A 305 59.21 -52.12 -42.15
C ALA A 305 60.59 -52.22 -42.81
N GLY A 306 61.51 -51.28 -42.54
CA GLY A 306 62.90 -51.33 -43.02
C GLY A 306 63.68 -52.53 -42.50
N GLN A 307 63.47 -52.95 -41.25
CA GLN A 307 64.04 -54.17 -40.68
C GLN A 307 63.44 -55.43 -41.30
N ARG A 308 62.14 -55.45 -41.62
CA ARG A 308 61.48 -56.55 -42.35
C ARG A 308 62.00 -56.67 -43.78
N GLU A 309 62.21 -55.55 -44.48
CA GLU A 309 62.89 -55.55 -45.79
C GLU A 309 64.34 -56.01 -45.69
N GLY A 310 65.10 -55.53 -44.68
CA GLY A 310 66.47 -55.97 -44.43
C GLY A 310 66.55 -57.47 -44.17
N TYR A 311 65.68 -58.00 -43.30
CA TYR A 311 65.56 -59.42 -43.02
C TYR A 311 65.18 -60.22 -44.27
N ALA A 312 64.24 -59.75 -45.09
CA ALA A 312 63.88 -60.41 -46.35
C ALA A 312 65.06 -60.45 -47.35
N ARG A 313 65.87 -59.39 -47.42
CA ARG A 313 67.08 -59.34 -48.27
C ARG A 313 68.17 -60.30 -47.76
N GLU A 314 68.39 -60.38 -46.44
CA GLU A 314 69.34 -61.36 -45.87
C GLU A 314 68.82 -62.79 -45.95
N GLN A 315 67.49 -63.01 -45.86
CA GLN A 315 66.88 -64.32 -46.07
C GLN A 315 67.01 -64.78 -47.54
N ALA A 316 66.91 -63.86 -48.50
CA ALA A 316 67.20 -64.15 -49.91
C ALA A 316 68.69 -64.49 -50.12
N ARG A 317 69.62 -63.72 -49.54
CA ARG A 317 71.06 -64.04 -49.55
C ARG A 317 71.37 -65.40 -48.92
N ALA A 318 70.69 -65.76 -47.83
CA ALA A 318 70.82 -67.06 -47.19
C ALA A 318 70.31 -68.21 -48.09
N ALA A 319 69.24 -67.99 -48.87
CA ALA A 319 68.76 -68.95 -49.87
C ALA A 319 69.76 -69.10 -51.03
N GLU A 320 70.25 -67.99 -51.60
CA GLU A 320 71.30 -68.00 -52.65
C GLU A 320 72.58 -68.73 -52.18
N ALA A 321 72.99 -68.53 -50.92
CA ALA A 321 74.11 -69.23 -50.31
C ALA A 321 73.83 -70.73 -50.07
N ALA A 322 72.59 -71.11 -49.75
CA ALA A 322 72.17 -72.50 -49.61
C ALA A 322 72.16 -73.22 -50.98
N ASP A 323 71.70 -72.57 -52.04
CA ASP A 323 71.75 -73.08 -53.41
C ASP A 323 73.21 -73.22 -53.91
N ALA A 324 74.08 -72.26 -53.60
CA ALA A 324 75.51 -72.38 -53.86
C ALA A 324 76.14 -73.57 -53.11
N LEU A 325 75.74 -73.82 -51.87
CA LEU A 325 76.13 -75.01 -51.09
C LEU A 325 75.55 -76.32 -51.67
N ALA A 326 74.35 -76.30 -52.23
CA ALA A 326 73.76 -77.45 -52.95
C ALA A 326 74.58 -77.76 -54.23
N ILE A 327 75.03 -76.75 -54.96
CA ILE A 327 75.92 -76.92 -56.13
C ILE A 327 77.30 -77.44 -55.68
N ALA A 328 77.86 -76.92 -54.59
CA ALA A 328 79.15 -77.36 -54.03
C ALA A 328 79.11 -78.82 -53.52
N THR A 329 78.03 -79.23 -52.86
CA THR A 329 77.87 -80.61 -52.37
C THR A 329 77.58 -81.62 -53.48
N ASN A 330 76.85 -81.23 -54.53
CA ASN A 330 76.68 -82.07 -55.73
C ASN A 330 77.99 -82.24 -56.52
N THR A 331 78.78 -81.17 -56.68
CA THR A 331 80.10 -81.27 -57.34
C THR A 331 81.10 -82.07 -56.51
N LEU A 332 81.15 -81.92 -55.18
CA LEU A 332 81.94 -82.78 -54.29
C LEU A 332 81.51 -84.25 -54.35
N SER A 333 80.21 -84.52 -54.49
CA SER A 333 79.68 -85.90 -54.63
C SER A 333 80.10 -86.53 -55.95
N ARG A 334 80.13 -85.76 -57.04
CA ARG A 334 80.67 -86.18 -58.35
C ARG A 334 82.17 -86.49 -58.26
N ILE A 335 82.97 -85.58 -57.67
CA ILE A 335 84.42 -85.77 -57.46
C ILE A 335 84.69 -87.01 -56.58
N ARG A 336 83.88 -87.24 -55.54
CA ARG A 336 83.97 -88.44 -54.69
C ARG A 336 83.71 -89.72 -55.50
N GLY A 337 82.69 -89.71 -56.37
CA GLY A 337 82.40 -90.85 -57.26
C GLY A 337 83.53 -91.12 -58.27
N ASP A 338 84.11 -90.07 -58.85
CA ASP A 338 85.22 -90.22 -59.81
C ASP A 338 86.54 -90.67 -59.13
N LEU A 339 86.80 -90.22 -57.90
CA LEU A 339 87.89 -90.74 -57.06
C LEU A 339 87.67 -92.24 -56.70
N GLN A 340 86.43 -92.65 -56.47
CA GLN A 340 86.10 -94.04 -56.16
C GLN A 340 86.29 -94.96 -57.38
N LYS A 341 85.99 -94.48 -58.60
CA LYS A 341 86.35 -95.18 -59.86
C LYS A 341 87.87 -95.32 -60.01
N GLN A 342 88.63 -94.26 -59.72
CA GLN A 342 90.10 -94.30 -59.79
C GLN A 342 90.74 -95.26 -58.78
N ARG A 343 90.13 -95.44 -57.60
CA ARG A 343 90.54 -96.47 -56.62
C ARG A 343 90.30 -97.88 -57.16
N ALA A 344 89.07 -98.18 -57.61
CA ALA A 344 88.76 -99.48 -58.21
C ALA A 344 89.68 -99.84 -59.39
N ASN A 345 90.06 -98.85 -60.22
CA ASN A 345 91.01 -99.05 -61.32
C ASN A 345 92.43 -99.37 -60.83
N ASN A 346 92.90 -98.77 -59.73
CA ASN A 346 94.19 -99.11 -59.11
C ASN A 346 94.18 -100.52 -58.49
N ASP A 347 93.07 -100.92 -57.88
CA ASP A 347 92.97 -102.25 -57.26
C ASP A 347 92.94 -103.37 -58.32
N ASN A 348 92.29 -103.15 -59.47
CA ASN A 348 92.41 -104.03 -60.63
C ASN A 348 93.86 -104.19 -61.12
N ILE A 349 94.65 -103.09 -61.14
CA ILE A 349 96.06 -103.11 -61.56
C ILE A 349 96.93 -103.89 -60.56
N ARG A 350 96.64 -103.80 -59.24
CA ARG A 350 97.29 -104.61 -58.20
C ARG A 350 97.00 -106.09 -58.38
N ASP A 351 95.76 -106.43 -58.68
CA ASP A 351 95.32 -107.81 -58.90
C ASP A 351 96.08 -108.46 -60.08
N ASP A 352 96.26 -107.72 -61.18
CA ASP A 352 97.05 -108.15 -62.35
C ASP A 352 98.56 -108.24 -62.09
N LEU A 353 99.09 -107.45 -61.15
CA LEU A 353 100.48 -107.59 -60.69
C LEU A 353 100.67 -108.94 -59.95
N SER A 354 99.77 -109.24 -59.00
CA SER A 354 99.81 -110.47 -58.21
C SER A 354 99.69 -111.75 -59.06
N ARG A 355 99.00 -111.68 -60.20
CA ARG A 355 98.87 -112.78 -61.17
C ARG A 355 100.18 -113.05 -61.92
N LYS A 356 101.05 -112.05 -62.08
CA LYS A 356 102.37 -112.18 -62.72
C LYS A 356 103.42 -112.69 -61.74
N GLU A 357 103.39 -112.24 -60.49
CA GLU A 357 104.30 -112.67 -59.42
C GLU A 357 104.15 -114.18 -59.14
N ARG A 358 102.91 -114.65 -58.95
CA ARG A 358 102.55 -116.09 -58.76
C ARG A 358 102.85 -117.00 -59.97
N ARG A 359 103.43 -116.45 -61.05
CA ARG A 359 103.91 -117.18 -62.24
C ARG A 359 105.45 -117.25 -62.31
N LEU A 360 106.16 -116.36 -61.59
CA LEU A 360 107.62 -116.40 -61.43
C LEU A 360 108.06 -117.35 -60.32
N GLU A 361 107.34 -117.40 -59.19
CA GLU A 361 107.66 -118.29 -58.05
C GLU A 361 107.68 -119.76 -58.46
N ARG A 362 106.63 -120.22 -59.17
CA ARG A 362 106.48 -121.61 -59.66
C ARG A 362 107.52 -122.07 -60.70
N VAL A 363 108.41 -121.18 -61.12
CA VAL A 363 109.59 -121.50 -61.95
C VAL A 363 110.86 -121.59 -61.09
N ARG A 364 110.94 -120.82 -59.99
CA ARG A 364 112.07 -120.83 -59.04
C ARG A 364 112.03 -122.04 -58.10
N GLU A 365 110.85 -122.42 -57.61
CA GLU A 365 110.65 -123.60 -56.75
C GLU A 365 111.20 -124.89 -57.38
N LYS A 366 111.19 -124.98 -58.72
CA LYS A 366 111.67 -126.15 -59.48
C LYS A 366 113.17 -126.19 -59.74
N TYR A 367 113.92 -125.17 -59.30
CA TYR A 367 115.38 -125.09 -59.48
C TYR A 367 116.15 -125.05 -58.15
N ALA A 368 115.50 -124.68 -57.05
CA ALA A 368 116.09 -124.73 -55.70
C ALA A 368 116.09 -126.15 -55.11
N ALA A 369 115.03 -126.93 -55.33
CA ALA A 369 114.77 -128.19 -54.63
C ALA A 369 115.83 -129.30 -54.81
N GLU A 370 116.68 -129.23 -55.83
CA GLU A 370 117.75 -130.19 -56.08
C GLU A 370 119.16 -129.64 -55.74
N ALA A 371 119.28 -128.36 -55.38
CA ALA A 371 120.54 -127.74 -54.95
C ALA A 371 120.77 -127.91 -53.44
N ASP A 372 119.72 -127.69 -52.63
CA ASP A 372 119.77 -127.70 -51.15
C ASP A 372 120.02 -129.10 -50.53
N ARG A 373 120.38 -130.11 -51.34
CA ARG A 373 120.40 -131.53 -50.96
C ARG A 373 121.79 -132.13 -50.71
N LEU A 374 122.87 -131.35 -50.88
CA LEU A 374 124.25 -131.85 -50.69
C LEU A 374 125.14 -131.01 -49.76
N GLU A 375 124.89 -129.72 -49.55
CA GLU A 375 125.75 -128.83 -48.73
C GLU A 375 125.50 -128.94 -47.21
N GLY A 376 125.05 -130.12 -46.75
CA GLY A 376 124.78 -130.42 -45.33
C GLY A 376 125.95 -131.04 -44.56
N GLU A 377 126.99 -131.55 -45.24
CA GLU A 377 128.08 -132.29 -44.58
C GLU A 377 129.24 -131.37 -44.13
N LEU A 378 129.01 -130.72 -42.98
CA LEU A 378 129.97 -130.49 -41.90
C LEU A 378 131.40 -130.00 -42.25
N ALA A 379 131.53 -128.68 -42.30
CA ALA A 379 132.50 -127.89 -41.53
C ALA A 379 133.85 -128.52 -41.09
N GLN A 380 134.96 -128.06 -41.69
CA GLN A 380 136.01 -127.32 -40.96
C GLN A 380 137.03 -126.63 -41.91
N LEU A 381 137.31 -125.35 -41.64
CA LEU A 381 138.61 -124.62 -41.67
C LEU A 381 139.60 -124.81 -42.84
N ASP A 382 140.26 -123.78 -43.40
CA ASP A 382 140.13 -122.30 -43.28
C ASP A 382 141.01 -121.63 -44.38
N SER A 383 141.00 -120.29 -44.46
CA SER A 383 141.86 -119.41 -45.29
C SER A 383 141.69 -119.55 -46.82
N LEU A 384 141.10 -118.56 -47.50
CA LEU A 384 141.73 -117.31 -47.97
C LEU A 384 142.89 -117.54 -48.96
N GLU A 385 142.78 -116.98 -50.17
CA GLU A 385 143.73 -115.93 -50.61
C GLU A 385 143.16 -115.03 -51.73
N LYS A 386 143.35 -113.70 -51.55
CA LYS A 386 143.81 -112.68 -52.52
C LYS A 386 143.29 -112.75 -53.97
N LYS A 387 142.72 -111.69 -54.57
CA LYS A 387 142.53 -110.26 -54.22
C LYS A 387 141.29 -109.76 -55.01
N ALA A 388 140.45 -108.86 -54.50
CA ALA A 388 140.73 -107.47 -54.09
C ALA A 388 141.21 -106.56 -55.24
N ALA A 389 140.28 -106.28 -56.15
CA ALA A 389 140.17 -105.06 -56.95
C ALA A 389 138.66 -104.94 -57.27
N GLN A 390 137.87 -104.12 -56.58
CA GLN A 390 138.14 -102.71 -56.25
C GLN A 390 137.54 -102.28 -54.89
N LEU A 391 138.27 -101.37 -54.20
CA LEU A 391 137.74 -100.29 -53.35
C LEU A 391 136.80 -100.72 -52.19
N GLU A 392 137.24 -100.87 -50.93
CA GLU A 392 138.39 -100.30 -50.22
C GLU A 392 138.38 -98.75 -50.06
N GLU A 393 137.34 -98.07 -50.56
CA GLU A 393 137.16 -96.61 -50.40
C GLU A 393 135.97 -96.25 -49.48
N MET A 394 134.97 -97.14 -49.34
CA MET A 394 133.74 -96.86 -48.58
C MET A 394 133.79 -97.26 -47.08
N SER A 395 134.67 -98.17 -46.67
CA SER A 395 134.63 -98.78 -45.32
C SER A 395 135.04 -97.83 -44.19
N VAL A 396 135.87 -96.83 -44.48
CA VAL A 396 136.38 -95.86 -43.49
C VAL A 396 135.28 -94.94 -42.93
N VAL A 397 134.21 -94.70 -43.69
CA VAL A 397 133.10 -93.81 -43.30
C VAL A 397 132.02 -94.54 -42.48
N GLU A 398 131.82 -95.84 -42.70
CA GLU A 398 130.77 -96.62 -42.03
C GLU A 398 131.17 -97.06 -40.61
N ALA A 399 132.44 -97.42 -40.41
CA ALA A 399 132.94 -97.95 -39.13
C ALA A 399 132.77 -96.99 -37.93
N GLY A 400 132.71 -95.67 -38.18
CA GLY A 400 132.45 -94.67 -37.15
C GLY A 400 131.01 -94.62 -36.65
N LYS A 401 130.03 -94.85 -37.54
CA LYS A 401 128.59 -94.66 -37.25
C LYS A 401 127.99 -95.78 -36.42
N LEU A 402 128.48 -97.02 -36.59
CA LEU A 402 127.94 -98.18 -35.89
C LEU A 402 128.17 -98.14 -34.37
N LYS A 403 129.21 -97.42 -33.92
CA LYS A 403 129.68 -97.44 -32.52
C LYS A 403 129.02 -96.39 -31.61
N SER A 404 128.39 -95.35 -32.16
CA SER A 404 127.55 -94.41 -31.40
C SER A 404 126.14 -94.98 -31.18
N ALA A 405 125.50 -95.47 -32.25
CA ALA A 405 124.12 -95.98 -32.23
C ALA A 405 123.89 -97.07 -31.16
N MET A 406 124.86 -97.96 -30.95
CA MET A 406 124.76 -99.00 -29.90
C MET A 406 124.80 -98.45 -28.46
N LYS A 407 125.41 -97.28 -28.21
CA LYS A 407 125.36 -96.63 -26.87
C LYS A 407 124.03 -95.93 -26.63
N GLU A 408 123.50 -95.24 -27.63
CA GLU A 408 122.23 -94.52 -27.53
C GLU A 408 121.05 -95.49 -27.32
N ALA A 409 121.03 -96.62 -28.04
CA ALA A 409 120.02 -97.67 -27.88
C ALA A 409 119.95 -98.26 -26.46
N ALA A 410 121.08 -98.34 -25.74
CA ALA A 410 121.11 -98.81 -24.35
C ALA A 410 120.51 -97.79 -23.38
N GLN A 411 120.90 -96.51 -23.49
CA GLN A 411 120.41 -95.43 -22.62
C GLN A 411 118.91 -95.16 -22.83
N LEU A 412 118.40 -95.32 -24.05
CA LEU A 412 116.97 -95.20 -24.35
C LEU A 412 116.14 -96.30 -23.68
N LYS A 413 116.63 -97.54 -23.53
CA LYS A 413 115.91 -98.58 -22.78
C LYS A 413 115.80 -98.29 -21.28
N GLU A 414 116.88 -97.82 -20.65
CA GLU A 414 116.88 -97.50 -19.21
C GLU A 414 115.97 -96.29 -18.90
N THR A 415 115.98 -95.27 -19.75
CA THR A 415 115.11 -94.09 -19.59
C THR A 415 113.64 -94.39 -19.87
N VAL A 416 113.32 -95.32 -20.79
CA VAL A 416 111.95 -95.83 -20.97
C VAL A 416 111.45 -96.55 -19.73
N PHE A 417 112.25 -97.45 -19.12
CA PHE A 417 111.82 -98.21 -17.94
C PHE A 417 111.49 -97.29 -16.75
N ARG A 418 112.39 -96.35 -16.40
CA ARG A 418 112.13 -95.37 -15.33
C ARG A 418 110.92 -94.48 -15.62
N ARG A 419 110.68 -94.12 -16.89
CA ARG A 419 109.49 -93.33 -17.28
C ARG A 419 108.19 -94.15 -17.16
N SER A 420 108.20 -95.45 -17.44
CA SER A 420 107.02 -96.31 -17.22
C SER A 420 106.71 -96.53 -15.74
N GLU A 421 107.73 -96.60 -14.87
CA GLU A 421 107.57 -96.69 -13.42
C GLU A 421 106.93 -95.41 -12.85
N VAL A 422 107.48 -94.24 -13.18
CA VAL A 422 106.91 -92.93 -12.80
C VAL A 422 105.49 -92.74 -13.36
N LEU A 423 105.21 -93.22 -14.58
CA LEU A 423 103.85 -93.18 -15.16
C LEU A 423 102.86 -94.04 -14.37
N PHE A 424 103.29 -95.16 -13.79
CA PHE A 424 102.43 -96.02 -12.96
C PHE A 424 102.08 -95.34 -11.64
N ASP A 425 103.05 -94.74 -10.96
CA ASP A 425 102.83 -93.97 -9.72
C ASP A 425 101.96 -92.73 -9.95
N LEU A 426 102.14 -92.02 -11.06
CA LEU A 426 101.27 -90.90 -11.43
C LEU A 426 99.83 -91.39 -11.69
N ARG A 427 99.65 -92.50 -12.41
CA ARG A 427 98.33 -93.15 -12.61
C ARG A 427 97.71 -93.75 -11.35
N ARG A 428 98.49 -93.93 -10.28
CA ARG A 428 97.99 -94.31 -8.96
C ARG A 428 97.48 -93.06 -8.22
N LYS A 429 98.30 -92.01 -8.15
CA LYS A 429 97.94 -90.71 -7.55
C LYS A 429 96.74 -90.07 -8.25
N GLU A 430 96.65 -90.19 -9.56
CA GLU A 430 95.48 -89.79 -10.37
C GLU A 430 94.19 -90.47 -9.89
N ARG A 431 94.23 -91.78 -9.60
CA ARG A 431 93.06 -92.53 -9.08
C ARG A 431 92.74 -92.16 -7.63
N GLU A 432 93.74 -91.94 -6.80
CA GLU A 432 93.58 -91.47 -5.42
C GLU A 432 92.93 -90.06 -5.40
N LEU A 433 93.43 -89.12 -6.23
CA LEU A 433 92.85 -87.79 -6.41
C LEU A 433 91.45 -87.81 -7.04
N VAL A 434 91.16 -88.69 -8.02
CA VAL A 434 89.81 -88.84 -8.58
C VAL A 434 88.82 -89.37 -7.53
N ALA A 435 89.27 -90.27 -6.63
CA ALA A 435 88.46 -90.70 -5.49
C ALA A 435 88.18 -89.54 -4.53
N GLU A 436 89.20 -88.76 -4.14
CA GLU A 436 89.03 -87.55 -3.31
C GLU A 436 88.11 -86.51 -3.95
N ILE A 437 88.26 -86.23 -5.25
CA ILE A 437 87.38 -85.33 -6.01
C ILE A 437 85.94 -85.85 -6.02
N SER A 438 85.72 -87.16 -6.20
CA SER A 438 84.37 -87.74 -6.16
C SER A 438 83.73 -87.66 -4.76
N GLY A 439 84.51 -87.83 -3.69
CA GLY A 439 84.08 -87.64 -2.31
C GLY A 439 83.76 -86.18 -2.02
N GLY A 440 84.62 -85.25 -2.46
CA GLY A 440 84.40 -83.80 -2.38
C GLY A 440 83.18 -83.33 -3.16
N GLN A 441 82.92 -83.89 -4.34
CA GLN A 441 81.68 -83.65 -5.10
C GLN A 441 80.44 -84.20 -4.39
N GLY A 442 80.55 -85.32 -3.67
CA GLY A 442 79.48 -85.84 -2.80
C GLY A 442 79.21 -84.91 -1.62
N GLN A 443 80.26 -84.39 -0.98
CA GLN A 443 80.14 -83.40 0.09
C GLN A 443 79.54 -82.08 -0.41
N LEU A 444 80.00 -81.56 -1.56
CA LEU A 444 79.43 -80.38 -2.23
C LEU A 444 77.93 -80.55 -2.48
N LYS A 445 77.49 -81.65 -3.09
CA LYS A 445 76.05 -81.91 -3.31
C LYS A 445 75.24 -81.96 -2.01
N ASN A 446 75.81 -82.49 -0.93
CA ASN A 446 75.17 -82.48 0.38
C ASN A 446 75.12 -81.08 1.00
N MET A 447 76.14 -80.23 0.77
CA MET A 447 76.13 -78.83 1.20
C MET A 447 75.19 -77.99 0.33
N ASP A 448 75.14 -78.18 -0.98
CA ASP A 448 74.17 -77.56 -1.89
C ASP A 448 72.72 -77.90 -1.50
N ALA A 449 72.46 -79.17 -1.16
CA ALA A 449 71.16 -79.60 -0.65
C ALA A 449 70.81 -78.95 0.69
N LYS A 450 71.81 -78.70 1.55
CA LYS A 450 71.64 -78.02 2.84
C LYS A 450 71.50 -76.51 2.68
N ILE A 451 72.20 -75.89 1.73
CA ILE A 451 72.05 -74.49 1.32
C ILE A 451 70.63 -74.29 0.79
N ARG A 452 70.14 -75.12 -0.15
CA ARG A 452 68.75 -75.07 -0.62
C ARG A 452 67.72 -75.31 0.48
N GLY A 453 68.06 -76.16 1.45
CA GLY A 453 67.25 -76.35 2.66
C GLY A 453 67.17 -75.10 3.55
N LEU A 454 68.27 -74.34 3.64
CA LEU A 454 68.35 -73.06 4.36
C LEU A 454 67.70 -71.92 3.56
N GLU A 455 67.90 -71.84 2.24
CA GLU A 455 67.22 -70.90 1.33
C GLU A 455 65.70 -71.07 1.43
N ALA A 456 65.20 -72.32 1.39
CA ALA A 456 63.78 -72.62 1.59
C ALA A 456 63.28 -72.37 3.03
N GLN A 457 64.18 -72.23 4.02
CA GLN A 457 63.84 -71.75 5.36
C GLN A 457 63.87 -70.22 5.44
N VAL A 458 64.78 -69.55 4.74
CA VAL A 458 64.83 -68.07 4.62
C VAL A 458 63.58 -67.57 3.91
N VAL A 459 63.21 -68.13 2.75
CA VAL A 459 61.96 -67.76 2.04
C VAL A 459 60.73 -67.98 2.94
N LYS A 460 60.69 -69.05 3.75
CA LYS A 460 59.61 -69.26 4.72
C LYS A 460 59.66 -68.30 5.91
N GLN A 461 60.84 -67.85 6.32
CA GLN A 461 60.98 -66.80 7.33
C GLN A 461 60.57 -65.44 6.77
N GLU A 462 60.89 -65.13 5.50
CA GLU A 462 60.39 -63.96 4.79
C GLU A 462 58.86 -64.02 4.62
N GLU A 463 58.28 -65.15 4.21
CA GLU A 463 56.82 -65.37 4.20
C GLU A 463 56.20 -65.14 5.58
N LEU A 464 56.82 -65.65 6.66
CA LEU A 464 56.34 -65.46 8.03
C LEU A 464 56.52 -64.00 8.49
N ILE A 465 57.58 -63.31 8.09
CA ILE A 465 57.81 -61.88 8.34
C ILE A 465 56.78 -61.05 7.59
N TYR A 466 56.57 -61.24 6.29
CA TYR A 466 55.53 -60.54 5.52
C TYR A 466 54.11 -60.80 6.08
N ASN A 467 53.82 -62.02 6.57
CA ASN A 467 52.55 -62.31 7.24
C ASN A 467 52.46 -61.64 8.63
N ALA A 468 53.56 -61.57 9.38
CA ALA A 468 53.63 -60.86 10.65
C ALA A 468 53.50 -59.34 10.45
N ASP A 469 54.22 -58.75 9.50
CA ASP A 469 54.17 -57.34 9.12
C ASP A 469 52.78 -56.96 8.58
N PHE A 470 52.13 -57.82 7.78
CA PHE A 470 50.75 -57.60 7.37
C PHE A 470 49.78 -57.64 8.57
N GLN A 471 49.96 -58.59 9.49
CA GLN A 471 49.16 -58.64 10.73
C GLN A 471 49.44 -57.45 11.64
N ILE A 472 50.69 -57.00 11.75
CA ILE A 472 51.12 -55.80 12.46
C ILE A 472 50.44 -54.59 11.82
N GLN A 473 50.56 -54.36 10.51
CA GLN A 473 49.87 -53.26 9.80
C GLN A 473 48.34 -53.32 9.94
N VAL A 474 47.74 -54.51 10.07
CA VAL A 474 46.30 -54.66 10.35
C VAL A 474 45.96 -54.37 11.81
N ILE A 475 46.84 -54.72 12.75
CA ILE A 475 46.70 -54.41 14.18
C ILE A 475 46.96 -52.92 14.42
N GLU A 476 48.02 -52.33 13.87
CA GLU A 476 48.31 -50.89 13.84
C GLU A 476 47.13 -50.10 13.27
N ARG A 477 46.57 -50.50 12.12
CA ARG A 477 45.36 -49.84 11.59
C ARG A 477 44.11 -50.02 12.48
N LYS A 478 44.03 -51.07 13.30
CA LYS A 478 42.97 -51.23 14.32
C LYS A 478 43.25 -50.43 15.59
N VAL A 479 44.51 -50.33 15.99
CA VAL A 479 45.01 -49.60 17.17
C VAL A 479 44.91 -48.10 16.91
N ALA A 480 45.33 -47.61 15.76
CA ALA A 480 45.11 -46.23 15.28
C ALA A 480 43.60 -45.88 15.33
N ARG A 481 42.74 -46.69 14.71
CA ARG A 481 41.28 -46.52 14.79
C ARG A 481 40.74 -46.51 16.23
N ALA A 482 41.29 -47.35 17.12
CA ALA A 482 40.89 -47.41 18.54
C ALA A 482 41.46 -46.25 19.38
N GLN A 483 42.60 -45.67 18.99
CA GLN A 483 43.22 -44.48 19.55
C GLN A 483 42.59 -43.17 19.03
N GLY A 484 41.65 -43.26 18.07
CA GLY A 484 40.92 -42.13 17.49
C GLY A 484 41.43 -41.68 16.11
N GLU A 485 42.54 -42.25 15.62
CA GLU A 485 43.07 -42.01 14.28
C GLU A 485 42.25 -42.74 13.21
N ARG A 486 41.15 -42.11 12.83
CA ARG A 486 40.41 -42.40 11.60
C ARG A 486 41.18 -41.91 10.37
N THR A 487 40.91 -42.46 9.19
CA THR A 487 41.45 -41.91 7.92
C THR A 487 40.96 -40.50 7.69
N ASP A 488 41.70 -39.67 6.95
CA ASP A 488 41.34 -38.25 6.79
C ASP A 488 40.01 -38.03 6.06
N GLU A 489 39.55 -39.01 5.27
CA GLU A 489 38.21 -39.03 4.68
C GLU A 489 37.14 -39.31 5.74
N GLU A 490 37.33 -40.32 6.60
CA GLU A 490 36.45 -40.59 7.75
C GLU A 490 36.44 -39.39 8.74
N LYS A 491 37.60 -38.74 8.97
CA LYS A 491 37.70 -37.51 9.77
C LYS A 491 36.95 -36.35 9.15
N ARG A 492 37.13 -36.08 7.84
CA ARG A 492 36.41 -34.99 7.14
C ARG A 492 34.91 -35.23 7.13
N ALA A 493 34.46 -36.45 6.85
CA ALA A 493 33.04 -36.80 6.86
C ALA A 493 32.40 -36.64 8.25
N LEU A 494 33.10 -37.06 9.31
CA LEU A 494 32.61 -36.91 10.68
C LEU A 494 32.72 -35.48 11.20
N ASN A 495 33.76 -34.72 10.82
CA ASN A 495 33.85 -33.30 11.17
C ASN A 495 32.75 -32.50 10.44
N ALA A 496 32.51 -32.74 9.16
CA ALA A 496 31.39 -32.14 8.43
C ALA A 496 30.04 -32.51 9.07
N ARG A 497 29.85 -33.78 9.51
CA ARG A 497 28.61 -34.17 10.22
C ARG A 497 28.51 -33.58 11.63
N ILE A 498 29.63 -33.33 12.30
CA ILE A 498 29.67 -32.56 13.56
C ILE A 498 29.31 -31.10 13.29
N GLU A 499 29.87 -30.47 12.26
CA GLU A 499 29.55 -29.09 11.84
C GLU A 499 28.07 -28.92 11.49
N GLU A 500 27.49 -29.86 10.73
CA GLU A 500 26.04 -29.95 10.46
C GLU A 500 25.23 -30.06 11.77
N LEU A 501 25.58 -31.01 12.65
CA LEU A 501 24.88 -31.21 13.92
C LEU A 501 25.05 -30.03 14.90
N THR A 502 26.17 -29.31 14.86
CA THR A 502 26.34 -28.07 15.64
C THR A 502 25.53 -26.92 15.05
N GLN A 503 25.40 -26.81 13.72
CA GLN A 503 24.52 -25.80 13.09
C GLN A 503 23.04 -26.11 13.37
N GLU A 504 22.63 -27.38 13.35
CA GLU A 504 21.30 -27.82 13.78
C GLU A 504 21.07 -27.47 15.27
N LEU A 505 22.04 -27.75 16.15
CA LEU A 505 21.95 -27.47 17.59
C LEU A 505 21.97 -25.96 17.91
N GLU A 506 22.79 -25.16 17.22
CA GLU A 506 22.84 -23.71 17.35
C GLU A 506 21.55 -23.06 16.85
N GLY A 507 20.99 -23.55 15.73
CA GLY A 507 19.67 -23.15 15.24
C GLY A 507 18.57 -23.42 16.27
N VAL A 508 18.49 -24.64 16.80
CA VAL A 508 17.50 -25.01 17.84
C VAL A 508 17.72 -24.22 19.13
N ASN A 509 18.96 -23.92 19.53
CA ASN A 509 19.25 -23.07 20.69
C ASN A 509 18.85 -21.60 20.45
N ALA A 510 19.01 -21.08 19.23
CA ALA A 510 18.55 -19.74 18.85
C ALA A 510 17.02 -19.65 18.82
N GLU A 511 16.34 -20.65 18.25
CA GLU A 511 14.88 -20.80 18.29
C GLU A 511 14.37 -20.89 19.74
N HIS A 512 14.99 -21.73 20.58
CA HIS A 512 14.64 -21.86 22.00
C HIS A 512 14.84 -20.54 22.76
N SER A 513 15.94 -19.82 22.49
CA SER A 513 16.21 -18.51 23.09
C SER A 513 15.20 -17.45 22.65
N MET A 514 14.80 -17.45 21.36
CA MET A 514 13.73 -16.59 20.86
C MET A 514 12.40 -16.92 21.52
N LEU A 515 12.02 -18.20 21.60
CA LEU A 515 10.79 -18.65 22.25
C LEU A 515 10.77 -18.28 23.74
N LEU A 516 11.89 -18.42 24.46
CA LEU A 516 12.02 -17.95 25.85
C LEU A 516 11.83 -16.44 25.98
N SER A 517 12.34 -15.64 25.04
CA SER A 517 12.10 -14.18 25.04
C SER A 517 10.64 -13.83 24.75
N GLN A 518 9.98 -14.56 23.85
CA GLN A 518 8.56 -14.39 23.53
C GLN A 518 7.66 -14.81 24.70
N VAL A 519 7.98 -15.91 25.39
CA VAL A 519 7.28 -16.34 26.60
C VAL A 519 7.40 -15.28 27.70
N LYS A 520 8.62 -14.77 27.99
CA LYS A 520 8.81 -13.70 28.97
C LYS A 520 8.03 -12.43 28.62
N ARG A 521 8.00 -12.04 27.34
CA ARG A 521 7.20 -10.88 26.88
C ARG A 521 5.71 -11.11 27.09
N ALA A 522 5.21 -12.30 26.79
CA ALA A 522 3.81 -12.68 27.04
C ALA A 522 3.48 -12.76 28.55
N GLU A 523 4.43 -13.18 29.40
CA GLU A 523 4.27 -13.15 30.86
C GLU A 523 4.24 -11.72 31.41
N GLU A 524 5.10 -10.83 30.91
CA GLU A 524 5.07 -9.39 31.24
C GLU A 524 3.76 -8.74 30.80
N ASP A 525 3.30 -9.00 29.57
CA ASP A 525 2.06 -8.44 29.04
C ASP A 525 0.82 -9.01 29.75
N LEU A 526 0.84 -10.30 30.12
CA LEU A 526 -0.17 -10.90 31.00
C LEU A 526 -0.16 -10.26 32.40
N TYR A 527 1.01 -9.92 32.95
CA TYR A 527 1.11 -9.22 34.23
C TYR A 527 0.61 -7.78 34.13
N ARG A 528 0.95 -7.05 33.06
CA ARG A 528 0.41 -5.71 32.73
C ARG A 528 -1.11 -5.75 32.60
N ALA A 529 -1.65 -6.74 31.87
CA ALA A 529 -3.08 -6.94 31.69
C ALA A 529 -3.80 -7.25 33.01
N LYS A 530 -3.26 -8.16 33.84
CA LYS A 530 -3.78 -8.45 35.19
C LYS A 530 -3.77 -7.20 36.08
N ARG A 531 -2.72 -6.38 36.03
CA ARG A 531 -2.64 -5.13 36.81
C ARG A 531 -3.67 -4.08 36.34
N ARG A 532 -3.86 -3.93 35.02
CA ARG A 532 -4.93 -3.10 34.44
C ARG A 532 -6.32 -3.59 34.86
N HIS A 533 -6.57 -4.90 34.79
CA HIS A 533 -7.83 -5.51 35.24
C HIS A 533 -8.09 -5.28 36.74
N MET A 534 -7.07 -5.34 37.60
CA MET A 534 -7.23 -5.01 39.03
C MET A 534 -7.58 -3.53 39.24
N GLY A 535 -6.91 -2.61 38.52
CA GLY A 535 -7.25 -1.18 38.57
C GLY A 535 -8.68 -0.88 38.12
N LEU A 536 -9.08 -1.40 36.95
CA LEU A 536 -10.45 -1.29 36.42
C LEU A 536 -11.49 -1.91 37.36
N ARG A 537 -11.13 -2.97 38.10
CA ARG A 537 -12.00 -3.53 39.13
C ARG A 537 -12.13 -2.61 40.34
N GLU A 538 -11.04 -2.07 40.86
CA GLU A 538 -11.10 -1.10 41.95
C GLU A 538 -11.89 0.17 41.54
N GLU A 539 -11.79 0.59 40.28
CA GLU A 539 -12.57 1.68 39.72
C GLU A 539 -14.07 1.31 39.60
N SER A 540 -14.39 0.09 39.15
CA SER A 540 -15.77 -0.42 39.13
C SER A 540 -16.36 -0.52 40.54
N ASP A 541 -15.61 -1.08 41.50
CA ASP A 541 -16.03 -1.20 42.90
C ASP A 541 -16.26 0.20 43.52
N ARG A 542 -15.43 1.20 43.20
CA ARG A 542 -15.64 2.60 43.61
C ARG A 542 -16.89 3.21 42.96
N LEU A 543 -17.09 2.98 41.66
CA LEU A 543 -18.26 3.49 40.93
C LEU A 543 -19.56 2.90 41.48
N GLU A 544 -19.63 1.60 41.75
CA GLU A 544 -20.78 0.98 42.42
C GLU A 544 -21.08 1.62 43.78
N ASN A 545 -20.05 1.91 44.58
CA ASN A 545 -20.22 2.63 45.85
C ASN A 545 -20.74 4.07 45.66
N THR A 546 -20.25 4.82 44.66
CA THR A 546 -20.80 6.16 44.35
C THR A 546 -22.23 6.12 43.84
N VAL A 547 -22.59 5.11 43.03
CA VAL A 547 -23.96 4.89 42.56
C VAL A 547 -24.87 4.50 43.73
N ALA A 548 -24.40 3.71 44.69
CA ALA A 548 -25.16 3.40 45.90
C ALA A 548 -25.40 4.65 46.77
N ALA A 549 -24.40 5.53 46.91
CA ALA A 549 -24.53 6.80 47.63
C ALA A 549 -25.52 7.76 46.94
N LEU A 550 -25.37 7.97 45.62
CA LEU A 550 -26.28 8.82 44.84
C LEU A 550 -27.73 8.28 44.86
N ASN A 551 -27.92 6.96 44.82
CA ASN A 551 -29.26 6.37 44.97
C ASN A 551 -29.86 6.64 46.36
N LEU A 552 -29.05 6.66 47.44
CA LEU A 552 -29.50 7.03 48.78
C LEU A 552 -29.90 8.51 48.84
N GLU A 553 -29.10 9.41 48.25
CA GLU A 553 -29.42 10.84 48.15
C GLU A 553 -30.71 11.09 47.33
N VAL A 554 -30.93 10.34 46.24
CA VAL A 554 -32.19 10.35 45.48
C VAL A 554 -33.36 9.84 46.33
N ASP A 555 -33.16 8.80 47.14
CA ASP A 555 -34.21 8.29 48.03
C ASP A 555 -34.53 9.28 49.16
N GLU A 556 -33.55 10.00 49.71
CA GLU A 556 -33.74 11.04 50.73
C GLU A 556 -34.36 12.31 50.16
N THR A 557 -33.88 12.81 49.02
CA THR A 557 -34.48 13.98 48.35
C THR A 557 -35.90 13.70 47.87
N THR A 558 -36.21 12.51 47.34
CA THR A 558 -37.60 12.17 46.97
C THR A 558 -38.51 11.99 48.18
N ARG A 559 -38.00 11.56 49.35
CA ARG A 559 -38.75 11.62 50.63
C ARG A 559 -38.99 13.07 51.06
N GLY A 560 -37.97 13.94 50.94
CA GLY A 560 -38.08 15.38 51.22
C GLY A 560 -39.12 16.08 50.33
N VAL A 561 -39.13 15.80 49.03
CA VAL A 561 -40.15 16.30 48.09
C VAL A 561 -41.54 15.79 48.47
N LYS A 562 -41.70 14.50 48.83
CA LYS A 562 -42.98 13.95 49.29
C LYS A 562 -43.47 14.59 50.60
N ALA A 563 -42.57 14.99 51.50
CA ALA A 563 -42.92 15.78 52.68
C ALA A 563 -43.35 17.21 52.30
N ALA A 564 -42.56 17.92 51.50
CA ALA A 564 -42.87 19.28 51.04
C ALA A 564 -44.20 19.38 50.25
N VAL A 565 -44.58 18.33 49.51
CA VAL A 565 -45.90 18.23 48.86
C VAL A 565 -47.03 18.13 49.89
N ARG A 566 -46.89 17.31 50.94
CA ARG A 566 -47.88 17.22 52.03
C ARG A 566 -47.99 18.52 52.80
N ASP A 567 -46.87 19.13 53.19
CA ASP A 567 -46.81 20.46 53.79
C ASP A 567 -47.57 21.50 52.96
N LYS A 568 -47.41 21.46 51.63
CA LYS A 568 -48.14 22.33 50.71
C LYS A 568 -49.63 22.02 50.71
N GLU A 569 -50.03 20.76 50.64
CA GLU A 569 -51.43 20.32 50.67
C GLU A 569 -52.13 20.72 51.97
N GLU A 570 -51.51 20.51 53.13
CA GLU A 570 -51.99 20.95 54.44
C GLU A 570 -52.12 22.49 54.52
N ARG A 571 -51.14 23.24 53.99
CA ARG A 571 -51.21 24.71 53.93
C ARG A 571 -52.28 25.22 52.96
N MET A 572 -52.55 24.53 51.85
CA MET A 572 -53.65 24.87 50.94
C MET A 572 -55.01 24.63 51.61
N VAL A 573 -55.19 23.51 52.32
CA VAL A 573 -56.39 23.25 53.13
C VAL A 573 -56.55 24.30 54.23
N GLY A 574 -55.48 24.65 54.94
CA GLY A 574 -55.49 25.70 55.96
C GLY A 574 -55.87 27.08 55.41
N HIS A 575 -55.34 27.46 54.25
CA HIS A 575 -55.74 28.68 53.53
C HIS A 575 -57.23 28.66 53.18
N ASP A 576 -57.76 27.57 52.65
CA ASP A 576 -59.16 27.51 52.24
C ASP A 576 -60.12 27.47 53.45
N VAL A 577 -59.71 26.91 54.59
CA VAL A 577 -60.42 27.07 55.88
C VAL A 577 -60.44 28.54 56.30
N MET A 578 -59.30 29.23 56.35
CA MET A 578 -59.24 30.66 56.68
C MET A 578 -60.07 31.51 55.70
N ARG A 579 -60.13 31.12 54.42
CA ARG A 579 -60.94 31.79 53.39
C ARG A 579 -62.44 31.57 53.60
N LEU A 580 -62.86 30.42 54.13
CA LEU A 580 -64.25 30.18 54.55
C LEU A 580 -64.60 30.98 55.81
N GLU A 581 -63.70 31.07 56.78
CA GLU A 581 -63.88 31.91 57.97
C GLU A 581 -63.97 33.40 57.60
N ALA A 582 -63.10 33.89 56.72
CA ALA A 582 -63.14 35.26 56.21
C ALA A 582 -64.47 35.58 55.48
N LYS A 583 -65.00 34.65 54.67
CA LYS A 583 -66.33 34.77 54.07
C LYS A 583 -67.43 34.85 55.12
N ARG A 584 -67.44 33.94 56.10
CA ARG A 584 -68.42 33.90 57.19
C ARG A 584 -68.40 35.20 58.03
N LEU A 585 -67.21 35.76 58.27
CA LEU A 585 -67.06 37.05 58.94
C LEU A 585 -67.54 38.22 58.07
N ALA A 586 -67.32 38.19 56.76
CA ALA A 586 -67.85 39.19 55.82
C ALA A 586 -69.38 39.15 55.69
N GLU A 587 -69.99 37.95 55.67
CA GLU A 587 -71.44 37.75 55.69
C GLU A 587 -72.06 38.24 57.02
N LEU A 588 -71.38 37.98 58.15
CA LEU A 588 -71.77 38.49 59.46
C LEU A 588 -71.61 40.01 59.56
N LEU A 589 -70.58 40.59 58.94
CA LEU A 589 -70.42 42.04 58.84
C LEU A 589 -71.51 42.68 57.95
N SER A 590 -71.84 42.06 56.82
CA SER A 590 -72.92 42.54 55.93
C SER A 590 -74.26 42.56 56.65
N SER A 591 -74.64 41.45 57.30
CA SER A 591 -75.90 41.39 58.05
C SER A 591 -75.96 42.39 59.21
N ARG A 592 -74.83 42.70 59.88
CA ARG A 592 -74.78 43.82 60.85
C ARG A 592 -74.88 45.20 60.20
N ALA A 593 -74.33 45.40 59.00
CA ALA A 593 -74.51 46.63 58.24
C ALA A 593 -75.98 46.81 57.80
N ASP A 594 -76.63 45.75 57.33
CA ASP A 594 -78.06 45.74 56.98
C ASP A 594 -78.96 46.02 58.20
N GLU A 595 -78.66 45.42 59.36
CA GLU A 595 -79.33 45.73 60.62
C GLU A 595 -79.21 47.22 60.97
N VAL A 596 -77.99 47.78 60.97
CA VAL A 596 -77.70 49.19 61.27
C VAL A 596 -78.42 50.12 60.29
N PHE A 597 -78.32 49.86 58.98
CA PHE A 597 -79.03 50.62 57.95
C PHE A 597 -80.56 50.58 58.16
N SER A 598 -81.11 49.43 58.58
CA SER A 598 -82.54 49.33 58.91
C SER A 598 -82.93 50.18 60.12
N LEU A 599 -82.03 50.32 61.11
CA LEU A 599 -82.25 51.13 62.31
C LEU A 599 -82.09 52.63 62.02
N GLU A 600 -81.12 53.01 61.18
CA GLU A 600 -80.94 54.38 60.70
C GLU A 600 -82.13 54.84 59.85
N ASN A 601 -82.63 53.99 58.95
CA ASN A 601 -83.84 54.28 58.16
C ASN A 601 -85.08 54.45 59.06
N LYS A 602 -85.31 53.54 60.04
CA LYS A 602 -86.38 53.70 61.05
C LYS A 602 -86.23 54.98 61.85
N ARG A 603 -85.01 55.34 62.24
CA ARG A 603 -84.70 56.60 62.95
C ARG A 603 -85.04 57.82 62.08
N ALA A 604 -84.64 57.81 60.81
CA ALA A 604 -84.95 58.90 59.87
C ALA A 604 -86.46 59.07 59.67
N GLN A 605 -87.20 57.97 59.50
CA GLN A 605 -88.67 57.97 59.42
C GLN A 605 -89.32 58.55 60.69
N MET A 606 -88.82 58.16 61.87
CA MET A 606 -89.30 58.70 63.16
C MET A 606 -88.98 60.19 63.33
N GLN A 607 -87.83 60.66 62.83
CA GLN A 607 -87.47 62.09 62.85
C GLN A 607 -88.37 62.91 61.91
N LEU A 608 -88.58 62.45 60.67
CA LEU A 608 -89.48 63.10 59.71
C LEU A 608 -90.92 63.17 60.24
N SER A 609 -91.45 62.07 60.82
CA SER A 609 -92.80 62.07 61.40
C SER A 609 -92.93 62.99 62.61
N LEU A 610 -91.87 63.17 63.42
CA LEU A 610 -91.85 64.19 64.48
C LEU A 610 -91.82 65.62 63.92
N GLU A 611 -91.16 65.86 62.79
CA GLU A 611 -91.10 67.15 62.12
C GLU A 611 -92.43 67.50 61.43
N GLU A 612 -93.10 66.54 60.79
CA GLU A 612 -94.47 66.65 60.30
C GLU A 612 -95.45 66.99 61.44
N ARG A 613 -95.44 66.21 62.54
CA ARG A 613 -96.27 66.48 63.72
C ARG A 613 -96.01 67.85 64.36
N ARG A 614 -94.78 68.34 64.30
CA ARG A 614 -94.43 69.68 64.77
C ARG A 614 -95.03 70.76 63.86
N GLN A 615 -94.94 70.59 62.54
CA GLN A 615 -95.54 71.50 61.57
C GLN A 615 -97.08 71.52 61.67
N GLU A 616 -97.74 70.38 61.90
CA GLU A 616 -99.18 70.34 62.21
C GLU A 616 -99.53 71.20 63.43
N VAL A 617 -98.78 71.06 64.53
CA VAL A 617 -98.99 71.83 65.77
C VAL A 617 -98.73 73.31 65.57
N ASP A 618 -97.68 73.68 64.84
CA ASP A 618 -97.38 75.08 64.52
C ASP A 618 -98.50 75.70 63.66
N VAL A 619 -99.01 74.98 62.64
CA VAL A 619 -100.17 75.42 61.83
C VAL A 619 -101.44 75.55 62.67
N HIS A 620 -101.73 74.63 63.59
CA HIS A 620 -102.83 74.78 64.54
C HIS A 620 -102.65 76.01 65.44
N MET A 621 -101.42 76.32 65.86
CA MET A 621 -101.14 77.51 66.66
C MET A 621 -101.23 78.81 65.84
N GLU A 622 -100.95 78.77 64.54
CA GLU A 622 -101.20 79.89 63.63
C GLU A 622 -102.68 80.11 63.34
N ALA A 623 -103.47 79.03 63.20
CA ALA A 623 -104.92 79.12 63.07
C ALA A 623 -105.55 79.81 64.30
N LEU A 624 -105.16 79.42 65.52
CA LEU A 624 -105.63 80.08 66.76
C LEU A 624 -105.19 81.55 66.86
N LYS A 625 -103.99 81.90 66.36
CA LYS A 625 -103.56 83.31 66.24
C LYS A 625 -104.38 84.07 65.19
N ALA A 626 -104.82 83.40 64.12
CA ALA A 626 -105.68 83.98 63.10
C ALA A 626 -107.12 84.21 63.61
N GLU A 627 -107.69 83.27 64.38
CA GLU A 627 -108.98 83.47 65.06
C GLU A 627 -108.93 84.64 66.06
N LEU A 628 -107.84 84.74 66.84
CA LEU A 628 -107.63 85.88 67.75
C LEU A 628 -107.50 87.21 66.99
N ARG A 629 -106.82 87.21 65.83
CA ARG A 629 -106.76 88.39 64.94
C ARG A 629 -108.14 88.74 64.41
N LEU A 630 -108.88 87.80 63.84
CA LEU A 630 -110.24 88.01 63.32
C LEU A 630 -111.17 88.57 64.40
N SER A 631 -111.11 88.06 65.64
CA SER A 631 -111.90 88.60 66.75
C SER A 631 -111.49 90.03 67.14
N SER A 632 -110.19 90.37 67.04
CA SER A 632 -109.72 91.76 67.23
C SER A 632 -110.10 92.68 66.05
N GLU A 633 -110.14 92.14 64.84
CA GLU A 633 -110.54 92.81 63.62
C GLU A 633 -112.05 93.06 63.60
N ASP A 634 -112.88 92.15 64.11
CA ASP A 634 -114.33 92.37 64.27
C ASP A 634 -114.64 93.45 65.34
N ASN A 635 -113.87 93.50 66.43
CA ASN A 635 -113.94 94.62 67.37
C ASN A 635 -113.54 95.95 66.70
N HIS A 636 -112.47 95.95 65.89
CA HIS A 636 -112.07 97.11 65.11
C HIS A 636 -113.10 97.46 64.03
N ARG A 637 -113.78 96.48 63.45
CA ARG A 637 -114.82 96.61 62.43
C ARG A 637 -116.09 97.23 62.99
N LEU A 638 -116.51 96.89 64.21
CA LEU A 638 -117.62 97.58 64.87
C LEU A 638 -117.30 99.06 65.14
N VAL A 639 -116.04 99.37 65.49
CA VAL A 639 -115.55 100.76 65.61
C VAL A 639 -115.48 101.46 64.24
N LEU A 640 -115.12 100.74 63.17
CA LEU A 640 -115.11 101.25 61.80
C LEU A 640 -116.52 101.43 61.23
N GLU A 641 -117.48 100.56 61.51
CA GLU A 641 -118.86 100.71 61.02
C GLU A 641 -119.54 101.93 61.66
N LEU A 642 -119.21 102.26 62.91
CA LEU A 642 -119.58 103.54 63.52
C LEU A 642 -119.00 104.73 62.71
N LYS A 643 -117.72 104.67 62.34
CA LYS A 643 -117.02 105.67 61.51
C LYS A 643 -117.51 105.71 60.05
N GLU A 644 -117.91 104.59 59.48
CA GLU A 644 -118.41 104.54 58.10
C GLU A 644 -119.87 104.96 57.99
N ARG A 645 -120.67 104.91 59.06
CA ARG A 645 -121.97 105.61 59.11
C ARG A 645 -121.79 107.14 59.10
N GLU A 646 -120.71 107.67 59.72
CA GLU A 646 -120.34 109.08 59.57
C GLU A 646 -119.85 109.38 58.14
N GLN A 647 -118.99 108.54 57.57
CA GLN A 647 -118.37 108.80 56.25
C GLN A 647 -119.27 108.50 55.04
N ALA A 648 -120.23 107.58 55.12
CA ALA A 648 -121.14 107.25 54.01
C ALA A 648 -121.96 108.47 53.56
N LEU A 649 -122.31 109.37 54.49
CA LEU A 649 -122.92 110.66 54.19
C LEU A 649 -122.03 111.50 53.26
N THR A 650 -120.72 111.56 53.51
CA THR A 650 -119.75 112.31 52.68
C THR A 650 -119.38 111.60 51.37
N ARG A 651 -119.44 110.25 51.31
CA ARG A 651 -119.02 109.50 50.11
C ARG A 651 -120.07 109.49 48.98
N LEU A 652 -121.35 109.76 49.25
CA LEU A 652 -122.33 110.00 48.17
C LEU A 652 -122.08 111.32 47.42
N GLU A 653 -121.44 112.30 48.06
CA GLU A 653 -120.99 113.55 47.40
C GLU A 653 -119.75 113.30 46.52
N ALA A 654 -118.96 112.27 46.83
CA ALA A 654 -117.63 111.99 46.28
C ALA A 654 -117.61 111.37 44.86
N LYS A 655 -118.65 111.69 44.05
CA LYS A 655 -118.76 111.52 42.59
C LYS A 655 -118.88 110.07 42.07
N PHE A 656 -119.63 109.78 41.00
CA PHE A 656 -119.98 110.59 39.81
C PHE A 656 -118.76 110.97 38.93
N GLY A 657 -117.66 110.22 39.07
CA GLY A 657 -116.43 110.35 38.27
C GLY A 657 -115.47 109.22 38.61
N VAL A 658 -114.65 108.68 37.69
CA VAL A 658 -114.36 109.10 36.30
C VAL A 658 -114.21 107.84 35.40
N LEU A 659 -114.77 107.81 34.18
CA LEU A 659 -115.16 106.57 33.48
C LEU A 659 -114.54 106.41 32.02
N SER A 660 -113.28 105.90 31.74
CA SER A 660 -112.60 105.81 30.34
C SER A 660 -111.10 105.17 30.01
N ARG A 661 -110.82 104.09 29.12
CA ARG A 661 -109.64 103.69 28.06
C ARG A 661 -108.51 102.45 28.07
N LYS A 662 -107.68 102.02 26.97
CA LYS A 662 -106.69 100.77 26.67
C LYS A 662 -105.58 100.83 25.42
N GLY A 663 -104.57 100.00 24.81
CA GLY A 663 -103.72 98.64 24.70
C GLY A 663 -102.74 98.45 23.35
N LYS A 664 -101.79 97.53 22.77
CA LYS A 664 -100.85 96.23 22.85
C LYS A 664 -99.73 95.93 21.61
N PRO A 665 -98.60 95.07 21.60
CA PRO A 665 -97.46 94.77 20.52
C PRO A 665 -96.88 93.29 20.03
N THR A 666 -95.74 93.02 19.23
CA THR A 666 -95.17 91.70 18.52
C THR A 666 -93.58 91.41 18.13
N ASP A 667 -93.12 90.43 17.21
CA ASP A 667 -91.86 89.45 17.08
C ASP A 667 -90.93 89.34 15.68
N GLU A 668 -89.95 88.50 15.05
CA GLU A 668 -89.18 87.10 14.84
C GLU A 668 -87.75 87.14 13.95
N GLU A 669 -86.79 86.26 13.32
CA GLU A 669 -86.15 84.81 13.09
C GLU A 669 -84.75 84.60 12.14
N GLY A 670 -84.00 83.41 11.85
CA GLY A 670 -82.69 83.16 10.95
C GLY A 670 -81.90 81.73 10.53
N GLU A 671 -80.73 81.56 9.72
CA GLU A 671 -79.99 80.24 9.16
C GLU A 671 -78.41 80.11 8.56
N GLN A 672 -77.80 79.00 7.86
CA GLN A 672 -76.28 78.56 7.63
C GLN A 672 -75.61 77.75 6.31
N VAL A 673 -74.31 77.16 6.23
CA VAL A 673 -73.48 76.52 5.00
C VAL A 673 -72.22 75.41 5.12
N SER A 674 -71.36 74.96 4.08
CA SER A 674 -70.27 73.79 4.02
C SER A 674 -69.03 73.63 2.90
N GLN A 675 -68.12 72.54 2.77
CA GLN A 675 -66.73 72.37 2.01
C GLN A 675 -66.04 70.92 1.55
N ALA A 676 -64.90 70.73 0.69
CA ALA A 676 -64.12 69.43 0.23
C ALA A 676 -62.61 69.41 -0.47
N TYR A 677 -61.77 68.27 -0.70
CA TYR A 677 -60.36 68.13 -1.41
C TYR A 677 -59.52 66.71 -1.70
N PHE A 678 -58.30 66.63 -2.43
CA PHE A 678 -57.05 65.67 -2.50
C PHE A 678 -56.45 64.73 -3.68
N VAL A 679 -57.06 64.42 -4.85
CA VAL A 679 -56.68 63.22 -5.69
C VAL A 679 -55.45 63.28 -6.67
N ILE A 680 -54.88 64.46 -6.97
CA ILE A 680 -54.12 64.67 -8.24
C ILE A 680 -52.65 64.17 -8.27
N LYS A 681 -51.97 64.00 -7.13
CA LYS A 681 -50.49 63.89 -7.11
C LYS A 681 -49.91 62.56 -7.65
N ALA A 682 -50.69 61.48 -7.70
CA ALA A 682 -50.19 60.13 -8.03
C ALA A 682 -49.95 59.86 -9.54
N ALA A 683 -50.13 60.85 -10.42
CA ALA A 683 -50.13 60.64 -11.88
C ALA A 683 -48.77 60.88 -12.57
N GLN A 684 -47.81 61.57 -11.93
CA GLN A 684 -46.63 62.12 -12.63
C GLN A 684 -45.39 61.21 -12.60
N GLU A 685 -45.21 60.39 -11.57
CA GLU A 685 -44.03 59.50 -11.39
C GLU A 685 -44.03 58.27 -12.33
N ARG A 686 -44.82 58.30 -13.41
CA ARG A 686 -45.05 57.15 -14.30
C ARG A 686 -44.59 57.35 -15.75
N GLU A 687 -44.10 58.54 -16.10
CA GLU A 687 -43.62 58.87 -17.46
C GLU A 687 -42.08 58.82 -17.59
N GLU A 688 -41.34 59.05 -16.49
CA GLU A 688 -39.89 59.25 -16.53
C GLU A 688 -39.12 57.94 -16.80
N LEU A 689 -39.56 56.82 -16.22
CA LEU A 689 -38.98 55.47 -16.39
C LEU A 689 -39.12 54.88 -17.82
N GLN A 690 -39.77 55.59 -18.75
CA GLN A 690 -39.93 55.13 -20.13
C GLN A 690 -38.97 55.78 -21.13
N ARG A 691 -38.13 56.76 -20.71
CA ARG A 691 -37.15 57.42 -21.59
C ARG A 691 -35.75 56.79 -21.60
N GLU A 692 -35.42 55.93 -20.65
CA GLU A 692 -34.08 55.31 -20.56
C GLU A 692 -33.90 54.05 -21.43
N GLY A 693 -34.98 53.52 -22.04
CA GLY A 693 -34.92 52.35 -22.92
C GLY A 693 -34.31 52.62 -24.30
N ASP A 694 -34.72 53.72 -24.93
CA ASP A 694 -34.44 53.98 -26.35
C ASP A 694 -32.96 54.29 -26.67
N GLU A 695 -32.14 54.66 -25.66
CA GLU A 695 -30.71 54.96 -25.85
C GLU A 695 -29.80 53.72 -25.94
N LEU A 696 -30.31 52.52 -25.66
CA LEU A 696 -29.51 51.28 -25.69
C LEU A 696 -29.51 50.62 -27.07
N ASP A 697 -30.65 50.53 -27.75
CA ASP A 697 -30.76 49.90 -29.08
C ASP A 697 -29.93 50.61 -30.15
N ALA A 698 -29.75 51.93 -30.04
CA ALA A 698 -28.92 52.73 -30.94
C ALA A 698 -27.43 52.31 -30.98
N LYS A 699 -26.96 51.55 -29.98
CA LYS A 699 -25.55 51.10 -29.90
C LYS A 699 -25.32 49.77 -30.63
N ILE A 700 -26.35 48.94 -30.83
CA ILE A 700 -26.23 47.60 -31.42
C ILE A 700 -25.95 47.69 -32.94
N GLN A 701 -26.64 48.58 -33.66
CA GLN A 701 -26.58 48.68 -35.13
C GLN A 701 -25.24 49.19 -35.73
N LYS A 702 -24.22 49.47 -34.90
CA LYS A 702 -22.86 49.80 -35.38
C LYS A 702 -21.99 48.56 -35.57
N ALA A 703 -22.09 47.56 -34.70
CA ALA A 703 -21.20 46.39 -34.72
C ALA A 703 -21.38 45.51 -35.99
N GLU A 704 -22.60 45.40 -36.51
CA GLU A 704 -22.94 44.52 -37.64
C GLU A 704 -22.30 44.91 -38.99
N LYS A 705 -21.75 46.13 -39.10
CA LYS A 705 -21.20 46.66 -40.36
C LYS A 705 -19.72 46.35 -40.56
N GLU A 706 -18.99 46.02 -39.50
CA GLU A 706 -17.54 45.78 -39.57
C GLU A 706 -17.21 44.34 -40.02
N VAL A 707 -18.06 43.37 -39.69
CA VAL A 707 -17.88 41.95 -40.03
C VAL A 707 -17.80 41.70 -41.55
N ARG A 708 -18.62 42.40 -42.34
CA ARG A 708 -18.76 42.16 -43.80
C ARG A 708 -17.57 42.64 -44.63
N ALA A 709 -16.57 43.27 -44.03
CA ALA A 709 -15.39 43.79 -44.74
C ALA A 709 -14.26 42.76 -44.92
N LEU A 710 -14.25 41.66 -44.14
CA LEU A 710 -13.10 40.75 -44.08
C LEU A 710 -13.16 39.60 -45.12
N GLU A 711 -14.35 39.09 -45.42
CA GLU A 711 -14.55 37.86 -46.21
C GLU A 711 -13.97 37.95 -47.64
N THR A 712 -14.09 39.11 -48.28
CA THR A 712 -13.68 39.33 -49.69
C THR A 712 -12.15 39.34 -49.91
N THR A 713 -11.35 39.30 -48.85
CA THR A 713 -9.88 39.24 -48.97
C THR A 713 -9.34 37.82 -49.17
N LEU A 714 -10.11 36.78 -48.80
CA LEU A 714 -9.62 35.41 -48.73
C LEU A 714 -9.54 34.71 -50.09
N GLU A 715 -10.51 34.97 -50.98
CA GLU A 715 -10.68 34.21 -52.23
C GLU A 715 -9.52 34.40 -53.22
N ARG A 716 -8.96 35.62 -53.29
CA ARG A 716 -7.94 35.98 -54.30
C ARG A 716 -6.60 35.26 -54.10
N LEU A 717 -6.37 34.66 -52.92
CA LEU A 717 -5.10 34.03 -52.53
C LEU A 717 -5.01 32.54 -52.92
N ASN A 718 -6.16 31.89 -53.18
CA ASN A 718 -6.22 30.48 -53.56
C ASN A 718 -5.91 30.21 -55.04
N GLY A 719 -6.12 31.18 -55.93
CA GLY A 719 -5.97 30.99 -57.38
C GLY A 719 -4.53 30.74 -57.85
N THR A 720 -3.55 31.48 -57.31
CA THR A 720 -2.14 31.39 -57.73
C THR A 720 -1.44 30.11 -57.26
N ASN A 721 -1.82 29.59 -56.09
CA ASN A 721 -1.23 28.40 -55.47
C ASN A 721 -1.41 27.11 -56.29
N ASN A 722 -2.43 27.03 -57.14
CA ASN A 722 -2.73 25.79 -57.88
C ASN A 722 -1.87 25.59 -59.12
N ASN A 723 -1.46 26.66 -59.82
CA ASN A 723 -0.62 26.55 -61.01
C ASN A 723 0.82 26.14 -60.68
N PHE A 724 1.37 26.61 -59.55
CA PHE A 724 2.75 26.29 -59.11
C PHE A 724 2.95 24.79 -58.79
N ARG A 725 1.86 24.08 -58.47
CA ARG A 725 1.87 22.63 -58.19
C ARG A 725 1.96 21.76 -59.44
N ALA A 726 1.72 22.31 -60.63
CA ALA A 726 1.70 21.54 -61.88
C ALA A 726 3.10 21.33 -62.48
N SER A 727 4.02 22.30 -62.33
CA SER A 727 5.38 22.23 -62.90
C SER A 727 6.35 21.38 -62.08
N LEU A 728 6.04 21.06 -60.82
CA LEU A 728 6.86 20.20 -59.95
C LEU A 728 6.66 18.69 -60.22
N ARG A 729 6.44 18.30 -61.48
CA ARG A 729 6.16 16.90 -61.88
C ARG A 729 6.78 16.50 -63.21
N THR A 730 8.09 16.30 -63.22
CA THR A 730 8.81 15.52 -64.25
C THR A 730 10.01 14.78 -63.63
N ALA A 731 10.37 13.64 -64.24
CA ALA A 731 11.71 13.04 -64.21
C ALA A 731 12.26 12.28 -62.97
N GLU A 732 11.44 11.82 -62.02
CA GLU A 732 11.83 10.68 -61.13
C GLU A 732 10.81 9.52 -61.09
N ALA A 733 9.82 9.54 -62.01
CA ALA A 733 8.58 8.80 -61.90
C ALA A 733 8.65 7.25 -61.94
N GLU A 734 9.83 6.64 -62.17
CA GLU A 734 10.00 5.18 -62.23
C GLU A 734 10.92 4.64 -61.13
N GLN A 735 12.01 5.32 -60.78
CA GLN A 735 12.81 4.95 -59.59
C GLN A 735 12.05 5.24 -58.30
N VAL A 736 11.38 6.40 -58.22
CA VAL A 736 10.42 6.70 -57.15
C VAL A 736 9.14 5.85 -57.28
N ALA A 737 8.90 5.09 -58.37
CA ALA A 737 7.84 4.07 -58.38
C ALA A 737 8.28 2.75 -57.72
N ALA A 738 9.55 2.36 -57.83
CA ALA A 738 10.11 1.24 -57.08
C ALA A 738 10.26 1.59 -55.59
N GLU A 739 10.80 2.77 -55.28
CA GLU A 739 10.85 3.25 -53.89
C GLU A 739 9.47 3.59 -53.35
N GLN A 740 8.50 4.06 -54.14
CA GLN A 740 7.09 4.05 -53.72
C GLN A 740 6.46 2.66 -53.73
N SER A 741 7.07 1.60 -54.28
CA SER A 741 6.55 0.24 -54.05
C SER A 741 6.96 -0.23 -52.66
N GLU A 742 8.22 -0.05 -52.26
CA GLU A 742 8.66 -0.31 -50.88
C GLU A 742 8.08 0.68 -49.87
N LEU A 743 8.02 1.97 -50.19
CA LEU A 743 7.46 3.00 -49.32
C LEU A 743 5.95 3.01 -49.34
N ARG A 744 5.24 2.58 -50.40
CA ARG A 744 3.82 2.22 -50.26
C ARG A 744 3.67 0.91 -49.51
N GLU A 745 4.48 -0.13 -49.68
CA GLU A 745 4.41 -1.28 -48.78
C GLU A 745 4.65 -0.90 -47.31
N ARG A 746 5.58 0.03 -47.02
CA ARG A 746 5.83 0.52 -45.65
C ARG A 746 4.75 1.50 -45.19
N LEU A 747 4.22 2.35 -46.07
CA LEU A 747 3.13 3.31 -45.83
C LEU A 747 1.75 2.65 -45.83
N ASP A 748 1.59 1.45 -46.41
CA ASP A 748 0.39 0.60 -46.43
C ASP A 748 0.48 -0.41 -45.30
N ARG A 749 1.65 -0.94 -44.95
CA ARG A 749 1.85 -1.55 -43.61
C ARG A 749 1.73 -0.50 -42.51
N ALA A 750 1.99 0.78 -42.75
CA ALA A 750 1.74 1.86 -41.80
C ALA A 750 0.28 2.33 -41.86
N TYR A 751 -0.37 2.40 -43.03
CA TYR A 751 -1.77 2.76 -43.17
C TYR A 751 -2.66 1.64 -42.67
N ASP A 752 -2.32 0.37 -42.89
CA ASP A 752 -2.95 -0.78 -42.25
C ASP A 752 -2.66 -0.81 -40.76
N ARG A 753 -1.44 -0.53 -40.28
CA ARG A 753 -1.25 -0.31 -38.83
C ARG A 753 -2.01 0.92 -38.31
N VAL A 754 -2.30 1.92 -39.13
CA VAL A 754 -3.10 3.13 -38.82
C VAL A 754 -4.59 2.94 -39.17
N LYS A 755 -5.02 1.83 -39.78
CA LYS A 755 -6.40 1.47 -40.17
C LYS A 755 -6.91 0.28 -39.37
N ILE A 756 -5.98 -0.52 -38.83
CA ILE A 756 -6.12 -1.35 -37.64
C ILE A 756 -6.06 -0.45 -36.41
N LYS A 757 -5.15 0.54 -36.30
CA LYS A 757 -5.24 1.52 -35.19
C LYS A 757 -6.42 2.47 -35.33
N ARG A 758 -6.76 3.04 -36.49
CA ARG A 758 -8.05 3.75 -36.70
C ARG A 758 -9.25 2.80 -36.77
N GLY A 759 -9.01 1.48 -36.86
CA GLY A 759 -10.00 0.42 -36.76
C GLY A 759 -10.37 0.28 -35.29
N ALA A 760 -9.40 -0.14 -34.48
CA ALA A 760 -9.42 -0.15 -33.02
C ALA A 760 -9.77 1.21 -32.40
N GLU A 761 -9.47 2.36 -33.01
CA GLU A 761 -9.89 3.71 -32.54
C GLU A 761 -11.32 4.05 -33.00
N LYS A 762 -11.86 3.38 -34.01
CA LYS A 762 -13.29 3.43 -34.40
C LYS A 762 -14.12 2.31 -33.77
N GLU A 763 -13.49 1.26 -33.29
CA GLU A 763 -14.05 0.24 -32.40
C GLU A 763 -14.04 0.87 -31.02
N LEU A 764 -12.92 1.25 -30.42
CA LEU A 764 -12.90 2.02 -29.15
C LEU A 764 -13.72 3.31 -29.20
N ARG A 765 -13.89 4.03 -30.33
CA ARG A 765 -14.89 5.13 -30.41
C ARG A 765 -16.33 4.65 -30.57
N ARG A 766 -16.60 3.48 -31.15
CA ARG A 766 -17.94 2.86 -31.11
C ARG A 766 -18.23 2.24 -29.76
N ASP A 767 -17.28 1.61 -29.11
CA ASP A 767 -17.38 1.05 -27.78
C ASP A 767 -17.52 2.19 -26.76
N MET A 768 -16.73 3.26 -26.88
CA MET A 768 -16.96 4.49 -26.09
C MET A 768 -18.28 5.17 -26.46
N ALA A 769 -18.71 5.19 -27.73
CA ALA A 769 -20.01 5.75 -28.11
C ALA A 769 -21.19 4.87 -27.68
N GLN A 770 -21.02 3.54 -27.58
CA GLN A 770 -22.00 2.58 -27.08
C GLN A 770 -22.02 2.59 -25.56
N VAL A 771 -20.88 2.74 -24.89
CA VAL A 771 -20.80 2.98 -23.45
C VAL A 771 -21.36 4.35 -23.10
N GLN A 772 -21.15 5.38 -23.95
CA GLN A 772 -21.80 6.69 -23.82
C GLN A 772 -23.29 6.60 -24.14
N GLU A 773 -23.73 5.91 -25.18
CA GLU A 773 -25.15 5.72 -25.49
C GLU A 773 -25.83 4.89 -24.40
N HIS A 774 -25.18 3.88 -23.84
CA HIS A 774 -25.65 3.13 -22.67
C HIS A 774 -25.61 3.98 -21.40
N LEU A 775 -24.63 4.88 -21.19
CA LEU A 775 -24.64 5.85 -20.09
C LEU A 775 -25.76 6.87 -20.27
N GLU A 776 -26.05 7.31 -21.49
CA GLU A 776 -27.17 8.18 -21.80
C GLU A 776 -28.51 7.42 -21.70
N GLN A 777 -28.57 6.13 -22.05
CA GLN A 777 -29.76 5.29 -21.86
C GLN A 777 -30.00 5.06 -20.36
N LEU A 778 -28.96 4.69 -19.60
CA LEU A 778 -29.00 4.51 -18.15
C LEU A 778 -29.32 5.82 -17.42
N THR A 779 -28.77 6.96 -17.83
CA THR A 779 -29.13 8.26 -17.22
C THR A 779 -30.48 8.77 -17.70
N ARG A 780 -30.96 8.42 -18.91
CA ARG A 780 -32.37 8.61 -19.31
C ARG A 780 -33.31 7.69 -18.54
N GLU A 781 -32.85 6.52 -18.11
CA GLU A 781 -33.61 5.57 -17.27
C GLU A 781 -33.60 5.96 -15.80
N GLU A 782 -32.48 6.50 -15.28
CA GLU A 782 -32.36 7.16 -13.99
C GLU A 782 -33.23 8.43 -13.94
N GLN A 783 -33.22 9.25 -14.99
CA GLN A 783 -34.12 10.39 -15.14
C GLN A 783 -35.58 9.94 -15.23
N ARG A 784 -35.92 8.94 -16.04
CA ARG A 784 -37.30 8.40 -16.10
C ARG A 784 -37.76 7.77 -14.79
N THR A 785 -36.87 7.12 -14.03
CA THR A 785 -37.21 6.55 -12.72
C THR A 785 -37.26 7.60 -11.64
N SER A 786 -36.42 8.64 -11.68
CA SER A 786 -36.54 9.85 -10.86
C SER A 786 -37.81 10.64 -11.15
N ASP A 787 -38.16 10.82 -12.43
CA ASP A 787 -39.41 11.44 -12.87
C ASP A 787 -40.61 10.59 -12.46
N ALA A 788 -40.53 9.26 -12.57
CA ALA A 788 -41.56 8.35 -12.05
C ALA A 788 -41.65 8.39 -10.52
N ILE A 789 -40.53 8.48 -9.78
CA ILE A 789 -40.51 8.59 -8.32
C ILE A 789 -41.09 9.94 -7.86
N THR A 790 -40.76 11.04 -8.54
CA THR A 790 -41.33 12.36 -8.23
C THR A 790 -42.78 12.48 -8.69
N GLN A 791 -43.19 11.82 -9.77
CA GLN A 791 -44.59 11.70 -10.19
C GLN A 791 -45.40 10.84 -9.21
N MET A 792 -44.89 9.67 -8.80
CA MET A 792 -45.48 8.85 -7.73
C MET A 792 -45.50 9.58 -6.39
N GLY A 793 -44.50 10.42 -6.10
CA GLY A 793 -44.46 11.29 -4.93
C GLY A 793 -45.54 12.38 -4.97
N ARG A 794 -45.75 13.04 -6.11
CA ARG A 794 -46.85 13.99 -6.34
C ARG A 794 -48.20 13.29 -6.24
N GLN A 795 -48.38 12.16 -6.93
CA GLN A 795 -49.58 11.34 -6.86
C GLN A 795 -49.86 10.88 -5.43
N LYS A 796 -48.84 10.50 -4.65
CA LYS A 796 -49.00 10.19 -3.22
C LYS A 796 -49.51 11.41 -2.44
N VAL A 797 -48.92 12.59 -2.62
CA VAL A 797 -49.36 13.82 -1.94
C VAL A 797 -50.80 14.21 -2.35
N GLU A 798 -51.15 14.02 -3.62
CA GLU A 798 -52.52 14.20 -4.13
C GLU A 798 -53.49 13.17 -3.53
N THR A 799 -53.12 11.88 -3.42
CA THR A 799 -53.95 10.87 -2.76
C THR A 799 -54.05 11.09 -1.26
N ASP A 800 -52.97 11.49 -0.58
CA ASP A 800 -52.97 11.80 0.85
C ASP A 800 -53.87 13.02 1.14
N ALA A 801 -53.90 14.02 0.24
CA ALA A 801 -54.80 15.16 0.32
C ALA A 801 -56.28 14.77 0.04
N LEU A 802 -56.52 13.92 -0.97
CA LEU A 802 -57.85 13.39 -1.28
C LEU A 802 -58.38 12.50 -0.15
N ILE A 803 -57.52 11.69 0.48
CA ILE A 803 -57.87 10.87 1.65
C ILE A 803 -58.32 11.79 2.79
N ARG A 804 -57.56 12.84 3.14
CA ARG A 804 -57.96 13.79 4.20
C ARG A 804 -59.27 14.50 3.92
N ASP A 805 -59.50 14.96 2.69
CA ASP A 805 -60.78 15.58 2.31
C ASP A 805 -61.94 14.56 2.35
N GLN A 806 -61.70 13.29 2.00
CA GLN A 806 -62.69 12.22 2.16
C GLN A 806 -62.92 11.82 3.63
N GLU A 807 -61.89 11.83 4.48
CA GLU A 807 -62.01 11.65 5.93
C GLU A 807 -62.83 12.78 6.55
N GLU A 808 -62.57 14.03 6.18
CA GLU A 808 -63.39 15.16 6.61
C GLU A 808 -64.82 15.08 6.05
N LYS A 809 -65.02 14.69 4.79
CA LYS A 809 -66.36 14.47 4.20
C LYS A 809 -67.09 13.34 4.92
N SER A 810 -66.40 12.26 5.27
CA SER A 810 -66.93 11.15 6.06
C SER A 810 -67.31 11.62 7.46
N ALA A 811 -66.44 12.33 8.18
CA ALA A 811 -66.75 12.90 9.50
C ALA A 811 -67.92 13.92 9.45
N ARG A 812 -68.01 14.74 8.40
CA ARG A 812 -69.14 15.64 8.14
C ARG A 812 -70.44 14.87 7.84
N ALA A 813 -70.36 13.76 7.12
CA ALA A 813 -71.49 12.88 6.82
C ALA A 813 -71.94 12.08 8.05
N GLN A 814 -71.02 11.50 8.83
CA GLN A 814 -71.28 10.80 10.09
C GLN A 814 -71.97 11.72 11.10
N ARG A 815 -71.45 12.94 11.33
CA ARG A 815 -72.10 13.92 12.22
C ARG A 815 -73.53 14.30 11.76
N ARG A 816 -73.78 14.35 10.44
CA ARG A 816 -75.14 14.53 9.88
C ARG A 816 -76.01 13.27 10.04
N LEU A 817 -75.44 12.08 9.86
CA LEU A 817 -76.14 10.81 10.04
C LEU A 817 -76.55 10.64 11.51
N GLU A 818 -75.67 10.92 12.46
CA GLU A 818 -76.01 10.94 13.89
C GLU A 818 -77.08 11.99 14.22
N ALA A 819 -77.03 13.18 13.62
CA ALA A 819 -78.06 14.20 13.82
C ALA A 819 -79.42 13.71 13.29
N LEU A 820 -79.46 13.12 12.09
CA LEU A 820 -80.68 12.54 11.52
C LEU A 820 -81.19 11.32 12.30
N ARG A 821 -80.29 10.49 12.86
CA ARG A 821 -80.63 9.40 13.79
C ARG A 821 -81.25 9.94 15.09
N ARG A 822 -80.67 10.99 15.68
CA ARG A 822 -81.25 11.71 16.85
C ARG A 822 -82.62 12.29 16.52
N ASP A 823 -82.79 12.93 15.36
CA ASP A 823 -84.08 13.46 14.89
C ASP A 823 -85.13 12.36 14.64
N LEU A 824 -84.71 11.21 14.09
CA LEU A 824 -85.60 10.06 13.87
C LEU A 824 -86.05 9.43 15.18
N ARG A 825 -85.15 9.21 16.15
CA ARG A 825 -85.50 8.74 17.51
C ARG A 825 -86.45 9.72 18.21
N ALA A 826 -86.17 11.02 18.14
CA ALA A 826 -87.03 12.07 18.70
C ALA A 826 -88.43 12.11 18.06
N ARG A 827 -88.56 11.74 16.77
CA ARG A 827 -89.86 11.61 16.07
C ARG A 827 -90.56 10.27 16.31
N ALA A 828 -89.82 9.20 16.58
CA ALA A 828 -90.35 7.88 16.90
C ALA A 828 -90.81 7.74 18.36
N GLY A 829 -90.29 8.59 19.26
CA GLY A 829 -90.64 8.59 20.68
C GLY A 829 -89.97 7.49 21.51
N THR A 830 -88.94 6.82 20.97
CA THR A 830 -88.16 5.80 21.69
C THR A 830 -87.08 6.42 22.58
N GLY A 831 -86.68 5.69 23.62
CA GLY A 831 -85.56 6.09 24.48
C GLY A 831 -84.23 6.13 23.72
N ALA A 832 -83.26 6.90 24.22
CA ALA A 832 -82.04 7.23 23.49
C ALA A 832 -81.18 6.01 23.03
N GLU A 833 -81.36 4.86 23.69
CA GLU A 833 -80.59 3.63 23.46
C GLU A 833 -81.33 2.58 22.60
N GLU A 834 -82.63 2.71 22.36
CA GLU A 834 -83.39 1.77 21.53
C GLU A 834 -83.39 2.19 20.05
N ALA A 835 -82.69 1.43 19.23
CA ALA A 835 -82.62 1.64 17.79
C ALA A 835 -83.98 1.41 17.12
N THR A 836 -84.38 2.33 16.24
CA THR A 836 -85.66 2.21 15.52
C THR A 836 -85.59 1.12 14.44
N PRO A 837 -86.73 0.51 14.03
CA PRO A 837 -86.73 -0.47 12.94
C PRO A 837 -86.15 0.08 11.62
N GLN A 838 -86.36 1.38 11.34
CA GLN A 838 -85.77 2.03 10.17
C GLN A 838 -84.24 2.19 10.29
N GLU A 839 -83.71 2.43 11.49
CA GLU A 839 -82.25 2.43 11.70
C GLU A 839 -81.67 1.03 11.51
N MET A 840 -82.33 -0.02 12.03
CA MET A 840 -81.89 -1.40 11.81
C MET A 840 -81.93 -1.79 10.33
N ASP A 841 -82.98 -1.46 9.58
CA ASP A 841 -83.05 -1.75 8.13
C ASP A 841 -81.99 -0.96 7.33
N VAL A 842 -81.68 0.27 7.73
CA VAL A 842 -80.57 1.05 7.14
C VAL A 842 -79.23 0.42 7.46
N GLU A 843 -78.97 0.01 8.70
CA GLU A 843 -77.71 -0.67 9.06
C GLU A 843 -77.58 -2.04 8.39
N LEU A 844 -78.68 -2.76 8.17
CA LEU A 844 -78.68 -4.02 7.42
C LEU A 844 -78.50 -3.78 5.91
N ALA A 845 -78.92 -2.63 5.37
CA ALA A 845 -78.60 -2.21 4.01
C ALA A 845 -77.13 -1.78 3.88
N ASP A 846 -76.64 -0.92 4.77
CA ASP A 846 -75.25 -0.47 4.85
C ASP A 846 -74.31 -1.68 4.96
N MET A 847 -74.59 -2.64 5.85
CA MET A 847 -73.79 -3.86 5.99
C MET A 847 -73.88 -4.79 4.78
N ARG A 848 -74.99 -4.80 4.02
CA ARG A 848 -75.09 -5.55 2.76
C ARG A 848 -74.29 -4.91 1.64
N ASP A 849 -74.34 -3.59 1.52
CA ASP A 849 -73.63 -2.86 0.46
C ASP A 849 -72.14 -2.69 0.79
N LEU A 850 -71.75 -2.64 2.06
CA LEU A 850 -70.35 -2.74 2.51
C LEU A 850 -69.77 -4.13 2.26
N ASN A 851 -70.52 -5.22 2.52
CA ASN A 851 -70.11 -6.57 2.10
C ASN A 851 -69.99 -6.67 0.57
N ARG A 852 -70.85 -6.00 -0.20
CA ARG A 852 -70.75 -5.91 -1.68
C ARG A 852 -69.50 -5.17 -2.13
N ALA A 853 -69.18 -4.04 -1.50
CA ALA A 853 -67.98 -3.25 -1.80
C ALA A 853 -66.73 -4.07 -1.50
N VAL A 854 -66.63 -4.68 -0.32
CA VAL A 854 -65.53 -5.58 0.06
C VAL A 854 -65.40 -6.76 -0.91
N LEU A 855 -66.49 -7.40 -1.33
CA LEU A 855 -66.46 -8.47 -2.36
C LEU A 855 -66.11 -7.97 -3.77
N GLN A 856 -66.30 -6.67 -4.08
CA GLN A 856 -65.85 -6.06 -5.33
C GLN A 856 -64.37 -5.66 -5.28
N GLU A 857 -63.86 -5.16 -4.15
CA GLU A 857 -62.44 -4.86 -3.96
C GLU A 857 -61.59 -6.13 -3.84
N LEU A 858 -62.02 -7.14 -3.10
CA LEU A 858 -61.35 -8.45 -3.08
C LEU A 858 -61.29 -9.08 -4.48
N ARG A 859 -62.29 -8.82 -5.33
CA ARG A 859 -62.26 -9.23 -6.75
C ARG A 859 -61.28 -8.41 -7.58
N SER A 860 -61.23 -7.09 -7.41
CA SER A 860 -60.27 -6.26 -8.17
C SER A 860 -58.82 -6.56 -7.75
N LEU A 861 -58.58 -6.82 -6.46
CA LEU A 861 -57.30 -7.28 -5.91
C LEU A 861 -56.91 -8.67 -6.45
N ALA A 862 -57.85 -9.62 -6.52
CA ALA A 862 -57.63 -10.93 -7.13
C ALA A 862 -57.35 -10.86 -8.65
N GLN A 863 -57.94 -9.88 -9.35
CA GLN A 863 -57.65 -9.62 -10.77
C GLN A 863 -56.30 -8.90 -10.98
N ALA A 864 -55.90 -8.02 -10.05
CA ALA A 864 -54.62 -7.33 -10.08
C ALA A 864 -53.43 -8.24 -9.71
N ASN A 865 -53.64 -9.22 -8.81
CA ASN A 865 -52.59 -10.13 -8.33
C ASN A 865 -52.96 -11.61 -8.52
N PRO A 866 -52.94 -12.15 -9.75
CA PRO A 866 -53.41 -13.52 -10.04
C PRO A 866 -52.67 -14.63 -9.28
N GLY A 867 -51.42 -14.42 -8.87
CA GLY A 867 -50.61 -15.39 -8.13
C GLY A 867 -50.87 -15.47 -6.63
N ALA A 868 -51.74 -14.62 -6.07
CA ALA A 868 -51.93 -14.50 -4.62
C ALA A 868 -52.96 -15.47 -4.00
N GLY A 869 -53.57 -16.37 -4.78
CA GLY A 869 -54.54 -17.37 -4.29
C GLY A 869 -55.88 -16.82 -3.78
N ILE A 870 -56.09 -15.49 -3.79
CA ILE A 870 -57.26 -14.81 -3.21
C ILE A 870 -58.58 -15.36 -3.77
N SER A 871 -58.64 -15.65 -5.07
CA SER A 871 -59.86 -16.20 -5.68
C SER A 871 -60.17 -17.64 -5.25
N GLU A 872 -59.16 -18.48 -4.99
CA GLU A 872 -59.36 -19.84 -4.47
C GLU A 872 -59.83 -19.79 -3.01
N GLN A 873 -59.21 -18.92 -2.19
CA GLN A 873 -59.59 -18.78 -0.78
C GLN A 873 -61.04 -18.28 -0.61
N LEU A 874 -61.52 -17.40 -1.50
CA LEU A 874 -62.92 -16.97 -1.53
C LEU A 874 -63.89 -18.10 -1.90
N GLU A 875 -63.54 -18.96 -2.86
CA GLU A 875 -64.37 -20.12 -3.22
C GLU A 875 -64.35 -21.20 -2.13
N VAL A 876 -63.21 -21.44 -1.47
CA VAL A 876 -63.09 -22.32 -0.29
C VAL A 876 -63.91 -21.81 0.89
N ALA A 877 -64.00 -20.49 1.07
CA ALA A 877 -64.87 -19.87 2.08
C ALA A 877 -66.37 -19.85 1.69
N GLY A 878 -66.75 -20.38 0.52
CA GLY A 878 -68.13 -20.40 0.02
C GLY A 878 -68.67 -19.04 -0.46
N LEU A 879 -67.83 -17.99 -0.49
CA LEU A 879 -68.22 -16.62 -0.81
C LEU A 879 -68.15 -16.36 -2.32
N ARG A 880 -69.15 -16.88 -3.05
CA ARG A 880 -69.19 -16.78 -4.52
C ARG A 880 -69.44 -15.35 -5.00
N ALA A 881 -68.38 -14.67 -5.44
CA ALA A 881 -68.47 -13.35 -6.07
C ALA A 881 -69.42 -13.37 -7.28
N ALA A 882 -70.36 -12.43 -7.34
CA ALA A 882 -71.44 -12.43 -8.34
C ALA A 882 -70.90 -12.38 -9.78
N GLY A 883 -71.48 -13.17 -10.69
CA GLY A 883 -71.10 -13.22 -12.09
C GLY A 883 -71.24 -11.87 -12.82
N PRO A 884 -70.53 -11.65 -13.95
CA PRO A 884 -70.58 -10.39 -14.69
C PRO A 884 -71.96 -10.18 -15.34
N GLY A 885 -72.82 -9.43 -14.66
CA GLY A 885 -74.17 -9.08 -15.11
C GLY A 885 -74.17 -8.11 -16.28
N SER A 886 -74.07 -8.62 -17.50
CA SER A 886 -74.20 -7.82 -18.73
C SER A 886 -75.56 -7.13 -18.81
N ARG A 887 -75.56 -5.80 -18.96
CA ARG A 887 -76.75 -5.03 -19.33
C ARG A 887 -76.36 -3.86 -20.25
N GLY A 888 -76.33 -4.13 -21.55
CA GLY A 888 -75.92 -3.17 -22.58
C GLY A 888 -77.08 -2.48 -23.32
N GLY A 889 -76.76 -1.37 -23.98
CA GLY A 889 -77.65 -0.58 -24.85
C GLY A 889 -77.39 0.93 -24.66
N ARG A 890 -76.63 1.63 -25.53
CA ARG A 890 -76.87 2.04 -26.94
C ARG A 890 -77.76 3.29 -27.06
N PRO A 891 -77.60 4.14 -28.11
CA PRO A 891 -76.39 4.43 -28.92
C PRO A 891 -76.27 5.94 -29.29
N ALA A 892 -75.47 6.24 -30.33
CA ALA A 892 -75.43 7.47 -31.14
C ALA A 892 -74.78 8.74 -30.54
N SER A 893 -74.33 9.74 -31.32
CA SER A 893 -73.41 9.80 -32.48
C SER A 893 -73.64 11.07 -33.32
N SER A 894 -72.70 12.02 -33.31
CA SER A 894 -72.33 12.93 -34.43
C SER A 894 -71.14 13.78 -33.96
N THR A 895 -69.96 13.88 -34.57
CA THR A 895 -69.48 14.05 -35.97
C THR A 895 -69.42 15.49 -36.48
N SER A 896 -68.22 16.09 -36.34
CA SER A 896 -67.48 16.80 -37.42
C SER A 896 -67.95 18.24 -37.81
N ALA A 897 -67.13 19.11 -38.42
CA ALA A 897 -65.77 18.96 -38.97
C ALA A 897 -65.00 20.31 -39.12
N ALA A 898 -63.72 20.22 -39.53
CA ALA A 898 -62.98 21.14 -40.44
C ALA A 898 -62.55 22.55 -39.95
N THR A 899 -61.51 23.23 -40.48
CA THR A 899 -60.20 22.94 -41.16
C THR A 899 -59.37 24.26 -41.09
N ARG A 900 -58.04 24.42 -41.31
CA ARG A 900 -57.01 23.96 -42.29
C ARG A 900 -55.61 24.06 -41.59
N GLY A 901 -54.54 23.34 -41.98
CA GLY A 901 -53.61 23.60 -43.11
C GLY A 901 -52.39 24.43 -42.66
N THR A 902 -51.11 24.15 -43.00
CA THR A 902 -50.54 23.40 -44.16
C THR A 902 -49.18 22.72 -43.81
N THR A 903 -48.67 21.87 -44.70
CA THR A 903 -47.47 20.97 -44.63
C THR A 903 -46.25 21.56 -45.40
N PRO A 904 -45.16 20.83 -45.83
CA PRO A 904 -44.62 19.45 -45.60
C PRO A 904 -43.15 19.47 -45.05
N GLY A 905 -42.27 18.45 -44.97
CA GLY A 905 -42.02 17.09 -45.51
C GLY A 905 -40.55 16.72 -45.15
N GLN A 906 -39.94 15.54 -45.32
CA GLN A 906 -40.26 14.32 -46.07
C GLN A 906 -39.43 13.09 -45.53
N SER A 907 -39.99 11.87 -45.58
CA SER A 907 -39.41 10.52 -45.88
C SER A 907 -37.93 10.11 -45.60
N SER A 908 -37.55 8.85 -45.32
CA SER A 908 -38.29 7.59 -44.97
C SER A 908 -37.37 6.34 -44.84
N ARG A 909 -37.78 5.31 -44.04
CA ARG A 909 -37.42 3.85 -44.12
C ARG A 909 -35.93 3.49 -43.86
N GLY A 910 -35.52 2.38 -43.22
CA GLY A 910 -36.15 1.08 -42.85
C GLY A 910 -35.36 -0.10 -43.49
N PRO A 911 -35.57 -1.40 -43.18
CA PRO A 911 -36.42 -2.03 -42.14
C PRO A 911 -35.77 -3.25 -41.38
N SER A 912 -36.54 -3.86 -40.45
CA SER A 912 -36.73 -5.29 -40.04
C SER A 912 -35.75 -6.42 -40.48
N ARG A 913 -35.60 -7.61 -39.81
CA ARG A 913 -36.38 -8.30 -38.73
C ARG A 913 -35.64 -9.56 -38.17
N ALA A 914 -35.99 -10.00 -36.95
CA ALA A 914 -35.95 -11.40 -36.43
C ALA A 914 -34.56 -12.10 -36.31
N ALA A 915 -34.37 -13.25 -35.63
CA ALA A 915 -35.30 -14.15 -34.92
C ALA A 915 -34.64 -14.70 -33.61
N VAL A 916 -35.37 -14.82 -32.49
CA VAL A 916 -36.00 -16.05 -31.93
C VAL A 916 -35.03 -17.07 -31.29
N VAL A 917 -35.39 -17.52 -30.09
CA VAL A 917 -34.66 -18.45 -29.19
C VAL A 917 -34.94 -19.91 -29.54
N ASN A 918 -33.94 -20.80 -29.48
CA ASN A 918 -34.12 -22.05 -28.74
C ASN A 918 -32.84 -22.74 -28.21
N ILE A 919 -33.05 -23.37 -27.05
CA ILE A 919 -32.24 -24.23 -26.18
C ILE A 919 -31.36 -25.27 -26.91
N GLY A 920 -30.20 -25.66 -26.35
CA GLY A 920 -29.27 -26.64 -26.93
C GLY A 920 -28.57 -27.60 -25.95
N MET A 921 -27.79 -27.08 -24.99
CA MET A 921 -27.16 -27.80 -23.87
C MET A 921 -26.66 -26.81 -22.82
#